data_AF-A0A5B9MHE5-F1
#
_entry.id   AF-A0A5B9MHE5-F1
#
_cell.length_a   1.000
_cell.length_b   1.000
_cell.length_c   1.000
_cell.angle_alpha   90.00
_cell.angle_beta   90.00
_cell.angle_gamma   90.00
#
_symmetry.space_group_name_H-M   'P 1'
#
loop_
_entity.id
_entity.type
_entity.pdbx_description
1 polymer ?
#
loop_
_entity_poly.entity_id
_entity_poly.type
_entity_poly.pdbx_seq_one_letter_code
_entity_poly.pdbx_strand_id
1 'polypeptide(L)'
;MTRPFMLFLSFVLLPLLGGFAPAVAQESSFQTLFDGTSLDGWKHSGNWEIKNGVITRSGKGGSLVYTAAIVPDDFELQFQWKVAAGSNSGVYYRPGQYEYQILDNSKHKDGKNPRTSAASLYFCMQPSADKTKPVGQWNDARIVCKGSVVQHWLNGTKVIDFDYNDPNWAFNVDMLKQRGGNLASRGGHLSLQDHGDPVWYRNIRIRSIPADEDIGHSEVTPATIAPDVLKAEAEKLAGIVARRTAAQNKASAKQPKKRPNILFILADDQSPFDLQIYNKRSKLETPNLDRLAAEGMVLDAAHHMGSWSGAVCTPSRHMIMSGRSVWHLPNRGRAKQNPNADNPQLVPTDLPDHTMAAVFNRAGYDTMRTCKRGNSYDAANQLFTIVHEATKRGGTHESGSAWHADRVLDYLGQREATKDTDPFLIYFGFSHPHDTRDGRSDLNAKYGAVNHTDKDSLPPADPKQPELPVNYLPEHPFHHGHPGLRDEEKVSGVWKRRDERTIRNELGREFACSENIDDQIGRVLEKLEQLGELDNTYIFYTADHGMAIGRHGLQGKQNLYEHTWRVPFIAKGPGIPKGTRAPGNIYLMDVLATICDLTGVDAPTTNEGTSFAPVLFGKQQVIRETLFGVYCGGTKPGMRCVKQGDWKLIKYDVLDGKVRQTQLFNLADNPHEFLTEHHDASVNALVGTTPAPEQVNLADDPKYKAQRSRLEKLLLEEMRRLDDPYRLWDQPQ
;
A
#
# COMPACT_ATOMS: atom_id res chain seq x y z
N MET A 1 25.88 77.72 22.25
CA MET A 1 24.64 77.39 21.52
C MET A 1 24.01 76.18 22.19
N THR A 2 22.67 76.15 22.23
CA THR A 2 21.73 75.11 22.74
C THR A 2 21.68 74.80 24.26
N ARG A 3 20.64 75.37 24.90
CA ARG A 3 19.76 74.82 25.97
C ARG A 3 18.74 73.81 25.33
N PRO A 4 17.72 73.22 26.01
CA PRO A 4 17.63 72.48 27.30
C PRO A 4 16.66 71.23 27.28
N PHE A 5 16.51 70.54 28.44
CA PHE A 5 15.28 69.99 29.10
C PHE A 5 14.38 68.83 28.58
N MET A 6 13.84 68.10 29.60
CA MET A 6 12.57 67.30 29.71
C MET A 6 12.53 65.86 29.17
N LEU A 7 11.88 64.82 29.75
CA LEU A 7 11.33 64.40 31.06
C LEU A 7 10.56 63.06 30.83
N PHE A 8 10.20 62.36 31.92
CA PHE A 8 9.09 61.37 32.11
C PHE A 8 9.28 59.85 31.87
N LEU A 9 9.28 59.14 33.02
CA LEU A 9 8.42 58.02 33.46
C LEU A 9 8.21 56.75 32.59
N SER A 10 8.38 55.57 33.21
CA SER A 10 7.28 54.77 33.81
C SER A 10 7.73 53.39 34.32
N PHE A 11 7.07 52.97 35.41
CA PHE A 11 7.14 51.70 36.15
C PHE A 11 6.88 50.43 35.31
N VAL A 12 7.43 49.27 35.72
CA VAL A 12 6.73 48.20 36.47
C VAL A 12 7.74 47.14 36.91
N LEU A 13 7.86 46.96 38.23
CA LEU A 13 8.48 45.81 38.89
C LEU A 13 7.39 44.74 39.10
N LEU A 14 7.61 43.52 38.64
CA LEU A 14 6.82 42.34 39.03
C LEU A 14 7.79 41.27 39.55
N PRO A 15 7.67 40.79 40.80
CA PRO A 15 8.45 39.66 41.27
C PRO A 15 7.79 38.38 40.75
N LEU A 16 8.46 37.68 39.84
CA LEU A 16 8.14 36.28 39.54
C LEU A 16 8.57 35.45 40.76
N LEU A 17 7.60 35.19 41.64
CA LEU A 17 7.65 34.09 42.60
C LEU A 17 7.75 32.79 41.81
N GLY A 18 8.98 32.31 41.62
CA GLY A 18 9.25 30.94 41.21
C GLY A 18 8.81 30.00 42.32
N GLY A 19 7.58 29.50 42.23
CA GLY A 19 7.09 28.44 43.09
C GLY A 19 7.86 27.15 42.79
N PHE A 20 8.88 26.87 43.58
CA PHE A 20 9.32 25.49 43.78
C PHE A 20 8.18 24.78 44.52
N ALA A 21 7.42 23.94 43.81
CA ALA A 21 6.62 22.94 44.49
C ALA A 21 7.57 22.08 45.35
N PRO A 22 7.30 21.89 46.65
CA PRO A 22 8.19 21.13 47.50
C PRO A 22 8.15 19.66 47.07
N ALA A 23 9.32 19.00 47.03
CA ALA A 23 9.48 17.58 46.71
C ALA A 23 8.54 16.63 47.50
N VAL A 24 7.97 17.10 48.61
CA VAL A 24 6.96 16.42 49.43
C VAL A 24 5.65 16.14 48.67
N ALA A 25 5.22 17.04 47.78
CA ALA A 25 3.99 16.85 46.99
C ALA A 25 4.15 15.83 45.85
N GLN A 26 5.39 15.60 45.38
CA GLN A 26 5.69 14.63 44.33
C GLN A 26 5.74 13.20 44.87
N GLU A 27 6.22 12.99 46.10
CA GLU A 27 6.19 11.71 46.81
C GLU A 27 4.76 11.22 47.12
N SER A 28 3.80 12.12 47.42
CA SER A 28 2.41 11.74 47.73
C SER A 28 1.58 11.26 46.53
N SER A 29 2.12 11.36 45.30
CA SER A 29 1.45 10.93 44.07
C SER A 29 1.71 9.47 43.68
N PHE A 30 2.64 8.80 44.36
CA PHE A 30 2.99 7.41 44.08
C PHE A 30 2.05 6.42 44.75
N GLN A 31 1.47 5.53 43.93
CA GLN A 31 0.85 4.31 44.39
C GLN A 31 1.92 3.26 44.67
N THR A 32 1.95 2.72 45.89
CA THR A 32 2.78 1.57 46.23
C THR A 32 2.15 0.30 45.66
N LEU A 33 2.92 -0.42 44.84
CA LEU A 33 2.51 -1.72 44.27
C LEU A 33 3.03 -2.89 45.09
N PHE A 34 4.11 -2.68 45.87
CA PHE A 34 4.64 -3.67 46.81
C PHE A 34 5.32 -2.97 47.99
N ASP A 35 4.80 -3.19 49.19
CA ASP A 35 5.24 -2.57 50.45
C ASP A 35 6.18 -3.45 51.29
N GLY A 36 6.49 -4.66 50.81
CA GLY A 36 7.31 -5.63 51.54
C GLY A 36 6.52 -6.69 52.31
N THR A 37 5.19 -6.60 52.38
CA THR A 37 4.40 -7.43 53.30
C THR A 37 3.45 -8.40 52.61
N SER A 38 2.86 -8.01 51.47
CA SER A 38 1.87 -8.83 50.76
C SER A 38 2.07 -8.81 49.23
N LEU A 39 1.68 -9.91 48.58
CA LEU A 39 1.56 -10.01 47.11
C LEU A 39 0.12 -9.76 46.64
N ASP A 40 -0.72 -9.13 47.47
CA ASP A 40 -2.08 -8.76 47.07
C ASP A 40 -2.06 -7.91 45.80
N GLY A 41 -2.96 -8.24 44.86
CA GLY A 41 -2.99 -7.64 43.53
C GLY A 41 -1.99 -8.23 42.54
N TRP A 42 -1.06 -9.09 42.98
CA TRP A 42 -0.15 -9.84 42.11
C TRP A 42 -0.62 -11.27 41.88
N LYS A 43 -0.60 -11.70 40.62
CA LYS A 43 -0.94 -13.05 40.19
C LYS A 43 0.32 -13.83 39.85
N HIS A 44 0.41 -15.04 40.40
CA HIS A 44 1.45 -16.02 40.08
C HIS A 44 0.96 -17.45 40.34
N SER A 45 1.73 -18.44 39.89
CA SER A 45 1.40 -19.87 40.06
C SER A 45 2.00 -20.48 41.33
N GLY A 46 2.19 -19.69 42.39
CA GLY A 46 2.80 -20.15 43.65
C GLY A 46 4.33 -20.19 43.67
N ASN A 47 4.99 -19.68 42.62
CA ASN A 47 6.44 -19.74 42.44
C ASN A 47 7.20 -18.45 42.82
N TRP A 48 6.50 -17.51 43.44
CA TRP A 48 7.04 -16.26 43.94
C TRP A 48 6.68 -16.17 45.42
N GLU A 49 7.60 -15.67 46.23
CA GLU A 49 7.45 -15.53 47.66
C GLU A 49 7.99 -14.18 48.14
N ILE A 50 7.56 -13.79 49.34
CA ILE A 50 8.14 -12.68 50.08
C ILE A 50 9.10 -13.26 51.11
N LYS A 51 10.38 -12.88 51.01
CA LYS A 51 11.40 -13.30 51.96
C LYS A 51 12.15 -12.08 52.47
N ASN A 52 12.10 -11.82 53.77
CA ASN A 52 12.74 -10.65 54.40
C ASN A 52 12.34 -9.31 53.74
N GLY A 53 11.04 -9.14 53.45
CA GLY A 53 10.50 -7.90 52.89
C GLY A 53 10.77 -7.68 51.39
N VAL A 54 11.26 -8.69 50.66
CA VAL A 54 11.54 -8.60 49.22
C VAL A 54 10.83 -9.70 48.44
N ILE A 55 10.39 -9.39 47.23
CA ILE A 55 9.85 -10.37 46.28
C ILE A 55 11.02 -11.19 45.74
N THR A 56 10.90 -12.51 45.72
CA THR A 56 11.85 -13.40 45.03
C THR A 56 11.18 -14.67 44.53
N ARG A 57 11.87 -15.38 43.63
CA ARG A 57 11.39 -16.68 43.13
C ARG A 57 11.67 -17.79 44.13
N SER A 58 10.68 -18.66 44.30
CA SER A 58 10.74 -19.88 45.11
C SER A 58 10.71 -21.16 44.27
N GLY A 59 10.37 -21.08 42.98
CA GLY A 59 10.29 -22.25 42.10
C GLY A 59 9.90 -21.94 40.66
N LYS A 60 9.46 -22.96 39.92
CA LYS A 60 8.97 -22.82 38.54
C LYS A 60 7.49 -22.45 38.54
N GLY A 61 7.10 -21.44 37.76
CA GLY A 61 5.69 -21.09 37.59
C GLY A 61 5.40 -19.82 36.79
N GLY A 62 6.40 -19.25 36.10
CA GLY A 62 6.19 -18.11 35.21
C GLY A 62 6.24 -16.77 35.93
N SER A 63 6.00 -15.70 35.18
CA SER A 63 6.14 -14.32 35.64
C SER A 63 5.16 -13.94 36.75
N LEU A 64 5.53 -12.98 37.61
CA LEU A 64 4.65 -12.35 38.58
C LEU A 64 3.97 -11.14 37.91
N VAL A 65 2.64 -11.09 37.89
CA VAL A 65 1.89 -10.07 37.15
C VAL A 65 1.00 -9.25 38.08
N TYR A 66 1.13 -7.93 38.09
CA TYR A 66 0.25 -7.05 38.87
C TYR A 66 -1.09 -6.86 38.15
N THR A 67 -2.11 -7.60 38.58
CA THR A 67 -3.44 -7.61 37.96
C THR A 67 -4.43 -6.63 38.58
N ALA A 68 -4.10 -6.00 39.72
CA ALA A 68 -4.99 -5.06 40.38
C ALA A 68 -5.22 -3.75 39.58
N ALA A 69 -4.30 -3.38 38.69
CA ALA A 69 -4.50 -2.27 37.75
C ALA A 69 -3.67 -2.49 36.48
N ILE A 70 -4.05 -1.79 35.41
CA ILE A 70 -3.22 -1.61 34.22
C ILE A 70 -2.21 -0.48 34.46
N VAL A 71 -1.06 -0.56 33.79
CA VAL A 71 -0.06 0.51 33.77
C VAL A 71 -0.68 1.74 33.06
N PRO A 72 -0.62 2.95 33.64
CA PRO A 72 -1.11 4.16 32.99
C PRO A 72 -0.41 4.44 31.66
N ASP A 73 -1.02 5.27 30.81
CA ASP A 73 -0.44 5.61 29.51
C ASP A 73 0.83 6.43 29.65
N ASP A 74 0.78 7.49 30.45
CA ASP A 74 1.92 8.32 30.83
C ASP A 74 2.20 8.09 32.32
N PHE A 75 3.38 7.57 32.64
CA PHE A 75 3.67 7.09 33.99
C PHE A 75 5.15 7.19 34.34
N GLU A 76 5.38 7.22 35.65
CA GLU A 76 6.68 6.99 36.25
C GLU A 76 6.61 5.77 37.16
N LEU A 77 7.45 4.77 36.89
CA LEU A 77 7.63 3.57 37.71
C LEU A 77 9.00 3.61 38.38
N GLN A 78 9.03 3.35 39.68
CA GLN A 78 10.27 3.20 40.45
C GLN A 78 10.28 1.84 41.13
N PHE A 79 11.44 1.19 41.13
CA PHE A 79 11.66 -0.09 41.81
C PHE A 79 13.14 -0.31 42.08
N GLN A 80 13.43 -1.19 43.05
CA GLN A 80 14.77 -1.67 43.30
C GLN A 80 14.88 -3.13 42.92
N TRP A 81 16.00 -3.51 42.33
CA TRP A 81 16.27 -4.89 41.94
C TRP A 81 17.69 -5.31 42.28
N LYS A 82 17.88 -6.60 42.51
CA LYS A 82 19.20 -7.24 42.52
C LYS A 82 19.11 -8.64 41.96
N VAL A 83 20.25 -9.17 41.55
CA VAL A 83 20.37 -10.49 40.90
C VAL A 83 21.52 -11.29 41.49
N ALA A 84 21.49 -12.60 41.27
CA ALA A 84 22.63 -13.48 41.49
C ALA A 84 23.52 -13.53 40.23
N ALA A 85 24.67 -14.19 40.35
CA ALA A 85 25.64 -14.25 39.26
C ALA A 85 25.08 -15.05 38.08
N GLY A 86 25.02 -14.42 36.91
CA GLY A 86 24.50 -14.97 35.67
C GLY A 86 22.98 -14.88 35.50
N SER A 87 22.23 -14.25 36.41
CA SER A 87 20.77 -14.19 36.29
C SER A 87 20.29 -13.30 35.14
N ASN A 88 19.14 -13.66 34.60
CA ASN A 88 18.33 -12.89 33.66
C ASN A 88 16.90 -12.71 34.18
N SER A 89 16.32 -11.54 33.95
CA SER A 89 14.92 -11.19 34.21
C SER A 89 14.58 -9.87 33.49
N GLY A 90 13.40 -9.34 33.74
CA GLY A 90 13.07 -7.95 33.41
C GLY A 90 11.70 -7.53 33.89
N VAL A 91 11.34 -6.31 33.52
CA VAL A 91 10.08 -5.66 33.90
C VAL A 91 9.34 -5.23 32.65
N TYR A 92 8.17 -5.82 32.44
CA TYR A 92 7.25 -5.50 31.34
C TYR A 92 6.24 -4.48 31.82
N TYR A 93 6.07 -3.39 31.07
CA TYR A 93 5.20 -2.26 31.44
C TYR A 93 4.30 -1.77 30.29
N ARG A 94 4.35 -2.44 29.12
CA ARG A 94 3.45 -2.27 27.97
C ARG A 94 3.03 -3.66 27.45
N PRO A 95 1.87 -3.80 26.80
CA PRO A 95 1.44 -5.09 26.24
C PRO A 95 2.32 -5.52 25.07
N GLY A 96 2.92 -6.72 25.14
CA GLY A 96 3.73 -7.38 24.09
C GLY A 96 5.20 -7.57 24.52
N GLN A 97 6.16 -7.55 23.59
CA GLN A 97 7.59 -7.75 23.89
C GLN A 97 8.30 -6.42 24.23
N TYR A 98 8.15 -5.90 25.45
CA TYR A 98 8.76 -4.63 25.91
C TYR A 98 9.23 -4.78 27.33
N GLU A 99 10.51 -4.55 27.54
CA GLU A 99 11.15 -4.97 28.76
C GLU A 99 12.24 -3.98 29.13
N TYR A 100 12.17 -3.49 30.37
CA TYR A 100 13.35 -3.00 31.05
C TYR A 100 14.16 -4.22 31.49
N GLN A 101 15.35 -4.36 30.91
CA GLN A 101 16.15 -5.55 31.14
C GLN A 101 16.79 -5.58 32.53
N ILE A 102 16.72 -6.73 33.20
CA ILE A 102 17.42 -7.00 34.46
C ILE A 102 18.41 -8.14 34.24
N LEU A 103 19.68 -7.87 34.45
CA LEU A 103 20.72 -8.81 34.05
C LEU A 103 21.97 -8.69 34.92
N ASP A 104 22.68 -9.80 35.11
CA ASP A 104 24.12 -9.76 35.35
C ASP A 104 24.87 -9.61 34.02
N ASN A 105 25.21 -8.36 33.68
CA ASN A 105 25.93 -8.03 32.44
C ASN A 105 27.28 -8.75 32.31
N SER A 106 27.94 -9.02 33.43
CA SER A 106 29.31 -9.55 33.43
C SER A 106 29.38 -11.03 33.05
N LYS A 107 28.33 -11.80 33.39
CA LYS A 107 28.34 -13.26 33.27
C LYS A 107 27.27 -13.80 32.32
N HIS A 108 26.12 -13.14 32.21
CA HIS A 108 25.08 -13.61 31.31
C HIS A 108 25.43 -13.27 29.85
N LYS A 109 25.17 -14.20 28.93
CA LYS A 109 25.54 -14.05 27.51
C LYS A 109 24.94 -12.81 26.84
N ASP A 110 23.73 -12.41 27.25
CA ASP A 110 23.05 -11.23 26.71
C ASP A 110 23.72 -9.93 27.17
N GLY A 111 24.59 -9.96 28.19
CA GLY A 111 25.37 -8.80 28.61
C GLY A 111 26.46 -8.39 27.62
N LYS A 112 26.77 -9.25 26.63
CA LYS A 112 27.73 -8.93 25.55
C LYS A 112 27.20 -7.92 24.55
N ASN A 113 25.88 -7.77 24.45
CA ASN A 113 25.25 -6.78 23.58
C ASN A 113 24.57 -5.71 24.45
N PRO A 114 24.97 -4.42 24.35
CA PRO A 114 24.33 -3.33 25.07
C PRO A 114 22.80 -3.25 24.88
N ARG A 115 22.23 -3.65 23.73
CA ARG A 115 20.77 -3.66 23.55
C ARG A 115 20.04 -4.76 24.31
N THR A 116 20.78 -5.69 24.91
CA THR A 116 20.23 -6.78 25.72
C THR A 116 20.83 -6.81 27.13
N SER A 117 21.61 -5.79 27.51
CA SER A 117 22.18 -5.63 28.84
C SER A 117 21.20 -4.97 29.81
N ALA A 118 21.49 -4.98 31.10
CA ALA A 118 20.68 -4.33 32.13
C ALA A 118 20.34 -2.87 31.78
N ALA A 119 19.12 -2.45 32.12
CA ALA A 119 18.52 -1.15 31.79
C ALA A 119 18.31 -0.84 30.30
N SER A 120 18.67 -1.73 29.38
CA SER A 120 18.21 -1.61 27.99
C SER A 120 16.68 -1.64 27.93
N LEU A 121 16.13 -0.99 26.90
CA LEU A 121 14.82 -1.38 26.37
C LEU A 121 15.09 -2.55 25.44
N TYR A 122 14.82 -3.77 25.92
CA TYR A 122 15.36 -5.00 25.35
C TYR A 122 15.22 -5.07 23.82
N PHE A 123 16.35 -5.31 23.14
CA PHE A 123 16.58 -5.19 21.68
C PHE A 123 16.36 -3.81 21.07
N CYS A 124 15.41 -3.01 21.53
CA CYS A 124 15.13 -1.71 20.91
C CYS A 124 16.28 -0.71 21.13
N MET A 125 16.61 -0.42 22.40
CA MET A 125 17.50 0.67 22.77
C MET A 125 18.48 0.25 23.86
N GLN A 126 19.77 0.45 23.60
CA GLN A 126 20.84 0.22 24.56
C GLN A 126 20.99 1.39 25.54
N PRO A 127 21.40 1.15 26.80
CA PRO A 127 21.79 2.22 27.69
C PRO A 127 23.06 2.92 27.19
N SER A 128 23.25 4.17 27.59
CA SER A 128 24.45 4.96 27.29
C SER A 128 25.72 4.43 27.96
N ALA A 129 25.57 3.78 29.12
CA ALA A 129 26.64 3.14 29.85
C ALA A 129 26.09 2.07 30.81
N ASP A 130 26.93 1.10 31.16
CA ASP A 130 26.63 0.19 32.26
C ASP A 130 26.78 0.93 33.60
N LYS A 131 25.68 1.05 34.33
CA LYS A 131 25.61 1.65 35.67
C LYS A 131 25.22 0.65 36.74
N THR A 132 25.28 -0.65 36.46
CA THR A 132 24.96 -1.70 37.44
C THR A 132 25.93 -1.68 38.62
N LYS A 133 25.41 -1.92 39.81
CA LYS A 133 26.22 -2.27 40.99
C LYS A 133 26.61 -3.76 40.90
N PRO A 134 27.68 -4.18 41.60
CA PRO A 134 28.08 -5.58 41.65
C PRO A 134 26.92 -6.51 42.03
N VAL A 135 26.95 -7.72 41.49
CA VAL A 135 25.99 -8.80 41.79
C VAL A 135 25.73 -8.93 43.29
N GLY A 136 24.47 -9.09 43.67
CA GLY A 136 24.04 -9.14 45.07
C GLY A 136 23.76 -7.78 45.72
N GLN A 137 24.18 -6.66 45.11
CA GLN A 137 23.84 -5.31 45.55
C GLN A 137 22.56 -4.79 44.90
N TRP A 138 21.85 -3.89 45.59
CA TRP A 138 20.60 -3.30 45.14
C TRP A 138 20.84 -2.17 44.13
N ASN A 139 20.25 -2.31 42.95
CA ASN A 139 20.15 -1.27 41.94
C ASN A 139 18.84 -0.50 42.08
N ASP A 140 18.90 0.81 41.89
CA ASP A 140 17.74 1.69 41.80
C ASP A 140 17.34 1.87 40.34
N ALA A 141 16.11 1.51 39.98
CA ALA A 141 15.60 1.65 38.63
C ALA A 141 14.40 2.61 38.59
N ARG A 142 14.33 3.42 37.53
CA ARG A 142 13.22 4.31 37.25
C ARG A 142 12.91 4.30 35.75
N ILE A 143 11.64 4.17 35.41
CA ILE A 143 11.12 4.18 34.05
C ILE A 143 10.14 5.34 33.95
N VAL A 144 10.30 6.17 32.92
CA VAL A 144 9.39 7.29 32.62
C VAL A 144 8.91 7.11 31.18
N CYS A 145 7.60 7.06 30.99
CA CYS A 145 6.97 7.08 29.68
C CYS A 145 6.00 8.26 29.61
N LYS A 146 6.12 9.12 28.60
CA LYS A 146 5.14 10.19 28.34
C LYS A 146 4.98 10.39 26.83
N GLY A 147 3.77 10.18 26.31
CA GLY A 147 3.52 10.21 24.88
C GLY A 147 4.41 9.23 24.12
N SER A 148 5.34 9.77 23.32
CA SER A 148 6.34 8.99 22.58
C SER A 148 7.73 8.93 23.20
N VAL A 149 7.94 9.63 24.32
CA VAL A 149 9.22 9.64 25.02
C VAL A 149 9.32 8.48 26.00
N VAL A 150 10.45 7.78 25.97
CA VAL A 150 10.80 6.72 26.91
C VAL A 150 12.15 7.03 27.57
N GLN A 151 12.19 7.01 28.90
CA GLN A 151 13.41 7.15 29.68
C GLN A 151 13.64 5.96 30.60
N HIS A 152 14.87 5.44 30.62
CA HIS A 152 15.33 4.50 31.63
C HIS A 152 16.42 5.15 32.47
N TRP A 153 16.30 4.99 33.79
CA TRP A 153 17.27 5.43 34.77
C TRP A 153 17.79 4.21 35.54
N LEU A 154 19.09 4.22 35.84
CA LEU A 154 19.76 3.21 36.64
C LEU A 154 20.72 3.89 37.62
N ASN A 155 20.56 3.63 38.92
CA ASN A 155 21.37 4.17 40.00
C ASN A 155 21.56 5.71 39.93
N GLY A 156 20.45 6.42 39.70
CA GLY A 156 20.41 7.88 39.62
C GLY A 156 20.90 8.48 38.29
N THR A 157 21.34 7.65 37.34
CA THR A 157 21.78 8.11 36.01
C THR A 157 20.70 7.82 34.96
N LYS A 158 20.32 8.82 34.15
CA LYS A 158 19.49 8.62 32.95
C LYS A 158 20.33 7.95 31.87
N VAL A 159 20.01 6.69 31.56
CA VAL A 159 20.79 5.87 30.61
C VAL A 159 20.10 5.69 29.26
N ILE A 160 18.79 5.92 29.18
CA ILE A 160 18.02 6.02 27.93
C ILE A 160 17.13 7.25 28.05
N ASP A 161 17.04 8.03 26.98
CA ASP A 161 16.06 9.08 26.77
C ASP A 161 15.93 9.28 25.25
N PHE A 162 14.80 8.90 24.67
CA PHE A 162 14.55 9.05 23.23
C PHE A 162 13.05 9.17 22.96
N ASP A 163 12.72 9.82 21.83
CA ASP A 163 11.38 9.84 21.26
C ASP A 163 11.29 8.77 20.16
N TYR A 164 10.42 7.76 20.32
CA TYR A 164 10.29 6.70 19.30
C TYR A 164 9.60 7.16 18.00
N ASN A 165 9.09 8.39 17.94
CA ASN A 165 8.63 9.02 16.70
C ASN A 165 9.74 9.75 15.96
N ASP A 166 10.93 9.95 16.57
CA ASP A 166 12.06 10.53 15.86
C ASP A 166 12.57 9.54 14.79
N PRO A 167 12.62 9.95 13.51
CA PRO A 167 13.14 9.11 12.41
C PRO A 167 14.55 8.56 12.65
N ASN A 168 15.39 9.23 13.45
CA ASN A 168 16.73 8.76 13.81
C ASN A 168 16.70 7.39 14.50
N TRP A 169 15.59 7.04 15.16
CA TRP A 169 15.42 5.78 15.88
C TRP A 169 14.55 4.76 15.12
N ALA A 170 14.15 5.05 13.87
CA ALA A 170 13.25 4.19 13.10
C ALA A 170 13.76 2.74 12.99
N PHE A 171 15.06 2.55 12.77
CA PHE A 171 15.69 1.21 12.74
C PHE A 171 15.52 0.45 14.06
N ASN A 172 15.77 1.13 15.19
CA ASN A 172 15.64 0.55 16.52
C ASN A 172 14.20 0.11 16.81
N VAL A 173 13.24 0.97 16.47
CA VAL A 173 11.82 0.73 16.64
C VAL A 173 11.33 -0.40 15.72
N ASP A 174 11.78 -0.42 14.46
CA ASP A 174 11.43 -1.47 13.50
C ASP A 174 11.95 -2.85 13.94
N MET A 175 13.17 -2.92 14.48
CA MET A 175 13.71 -4.17 15.01
C MET A 175 12.85 -4.75 16.15
N LEU A 176 12.24 -3.88 16.97
CA LEU A 176 11.27 -4.32 17.97
C LEU A 176 9.96 -4.82 17.33
N LYS A 177 9.46 -4.14 16.29
CA LYS A 177 8.27 -4.54 15.52
C LYS A 177 8.41 -5.92 14.90
N GLN A 178 9.56 -6.21 14.28
CA GLN A 178 9.85 -7.52 13.72
C GLN A 178 9.81 -8.66 14.76
N ARG A 179 9.98 -8.34 16.05
CA ARG A 179 9.86 -9.29 17.17
C ARG A 179 8.47 -9.34 17.79
N GLY A 180 7.52 -8.56 17.28
CA GLY A 180 6.15 -8.46 17.78
C GLY A 180 5.97 -7.44 18.90
N GLY A 181 6.83 -6.43 19.01
CA GLY A 181 6.66 -5.28 19.91
C GLY A 181 6.42 -3.97 19.13
N ASN A 182 5.47 -3.18 19.59
CA ASN A 182 5.00 -1.87 19.08
C ASN A 182 4.95 -0.77 20.19
N LEU A 183 5.88 0.19 20.22
CA LEU A 183 5.98 1.16 21.34
C LEU A 183 4.74 2.05 21.54
N ALA A 184 3.86 2.12 20.54
CA ALA A 184 2.58 2.83 20.62
C ALA A 184 1.46 2.04 21.34
N SER A 185 1.63 0.73 21.59
CA SER A 185 0.58 -0.06 22.26
C SER A 185 0.34 0.45 23.69
N ARG A 186 -0.93 0.46 24.09
CA ARG A 186 -1.43 0.87 25.41
C ARG A 186 -2.30 -0.23 26.02
N GLY A 187 -2.47 -0.19 27.34
CA GLY A 187 -3.22 -1.21 28.08
C GLY A 187 -2.43 -2.50 28.33
N GLY A 188 -1.74 -2.58 29.47
CA GLY A 188 -1.02 -3.78 29.88
C GLY A 188 -0.82 -3.83 31.40
N HIS A 189 -0.56 -5.02 31.93
CA HIS A 189 -0.23 -5.20 33.35
C HIS A 189 1.28 -5.18 33.57
N LEU A 190 1.72 -4.62 34.70
CA LEU A 190 3.11 -4.70 35.10
C LEU A 190 3.48 -6.17 35.35
N SER A 191 4.58 -6.64 34.78
CA SER A 191 5.02 -8.03 34.98
C SER A 191 6.52 -8.13 35.25
N LEU A 192 6.85 -8.85 36.31
CA LEU A 192 8.22 -9.25 36.65
C LEU A 192 8.48 -10.61 36.02
N GLN A 193 9.37 -10.64 35.03
CA GLN A 193 9.59 -11.81 34.18
C GLN A 193 10.23 -12.97 34.95
N ASP A 194 9.86 -14.19 34.62
CA ASP A 194 10.53 -15.39 35.11
C ASP A 194 11.39 -16.03 34.00
N HIS A 195 12.71 -16.01 34.18
CA HIS A 195 13.69 -16.71 33.34
C HIS A 195 14.33 -17.94 34.00
N GLY A 196 13.90 -18.32 35.20
CA GLY A 196 14.47 -19.44 35.94
C GLY A 196 15.52 -19.05 36.96
N ASP A 197 15.99 -17.80 36.96
CA ASP A 197 17.13 -17.36 37.77
C ASP A 197 16.74 -16.66 39.09
N PRO A 198 17.64 -16.60 40.08
CA PRO A 198 17.44 -15.83 41.30
C PRO A 198 17.45 -14.32 41.01
N VAL A 199 16.35 -13.66 41.37
CA VAL A 199 16.13 -12.22 41.25
C VAL A 199 15.33 -11.74 42.47
N TRP A 200 15.58 -10.50 42.89
CA TRP A 200 14.87 -9.88 44.01
C TRP A 200 14.38 -8.48 43.65
N TYR A 201 13.17 -8.15 44.08
CA TYR A 201 12.56 -6.84 43.89
C TYR A 201 12.03 -6.26 45.21
N ARG A 202 12.07 -4.94 45.35
CA ARG A 202 11.41 -4.21 46.44
C ARG A 202 11.10 -2.78 46.04
N ASN A 203 10.33 -2.08 46.88
CA ASN A 203 10.00 -0.66 46.72
C ASN A 203 9.39 -0.35 45.34
N ILE A 204 8.45 -1.19 44.89
CA ILE A 204 7.80 -1.02 43.59
C ILE A 204 6.67 -0.04 43.76
N ARG A 205 6.75 1.11 43.08
CA ARG A 205 5.75 2.17 43.13
C ARG A 205 5.59 2.84 41.77
N ILE A 206 4.37 3.28 41.47
CA ILE A 206 4.04 3.90 40.19
C ILE A 206 3.19 5.16 40.41
N ARG A 207 3.32 6.15 39.54
CA ARG A 207 2.40 7.28 39.45
C ARG A 207 2.06 7.57 37.99
N SER A 208 0.87 8.11 37.75
CA SER A 208 0.55 8.74 36.47
C SER A 208 1.27 10.07 36.34
N ILE A 209 1.66 10.44 35.12
CA ILE A 209 2.27 11.73 34.81
C ILE A 209 1.20 12.65 34.18
N PRO A 210 0.91 13.82 34.77
CA PRO A 210 0.02 14.81 34.17
C PRO A 210 0.52 15.33 32.81
N ALA A 211 -0.43 15.74 31.96
CA ALA A 211 -0.14 16.22 30.61
C ALA A 211 0.78 17.46 30.59
N ASP A 212 0.73 18.29 31.62
CA ASP A 212 1.52 19.53 31.77
C ASP A 212 2.87 19.35 32.48
N GLU A 213 3.14 18.20 33.09
CA GLU A 213 4.41 17.95 33.79
C GLU A 213 5.57 17.77 32.78
N ASP A 214 6.59 18.62 32.83
CA ASP A 214 7.83 18.43 32.06
C ASP A 214 8.65 17.27 32.66
N ILE A 215 8.96 16.27 31.83
CA ILE A 215 9.76 15.10 32.21
C ILE A 215 11.26 15.28 31.95
N GLY A 216 11.70 16.47 31.52
CA GLY A 216 13.10 16.79 31.27
C GLY A 216 13.69 15.95 30.15
N HIS A 217 12.99 15.87 29.02
CA HIS A 217 13.46 15.16 27.83
C HIS A 217 14.74 15.81 27.30
N SER A 218 15.81 15.03 27.25
CA SER A 218 17.09 15.42 26.68
C SER A 218 17.77 14.14 26.19
N GLU A 219 17.81 13.96 24.87
CA GLU A 219 18.32 12.71 24.30
C GLU A 219 19.67 12.30 24.87
N VAL A 220 19.79 11.04 25.26
CA VAL A 220 21.04 10.48 25.77
C VAL A 220 21.67 9.67 24.65
N THR A 221 22.93 9.98 24.31
CA THR A 221 23.68 9.22 23.31
C THR A 221 23.83 7.75 23.75
N PRO A 222 23.29 6.78 22.99
CA PRO A 222 23.37 5.36 23.33
C PRO A 222 24.82 4.83 23.23
N ALA A 223 25.15 3.77 23.98
CA ALA A 223 26.46 3.15 23.88
C ALA A 223 26.74 2.62 22.47
N THR A 224 27.99 2.71 22.02
CA THR A 224 28.43 2.11 20.76
C THR A 224 28.39 0.58 20.85
N ILE A 225 27.93 -0.07 19.78
CA ILE A 225 27.88 -1.53 19.68
C ILE A 225 28.94 -1.98 18.66
N ALA A 226 29.75 -2.96 19.04
CA ALA A 226 30.80 -3.47 18.17
C ALA A 226 30.21 -4.13 16.89
N PRO A 227 30.85 -3.99 15.72
CA PRO A 227 30.31 -4.51 14.45
C PRO A 227 30.02 -6.02 14.44
N ASP A 228 30.83 -6.82 15.13
CA ASP A 228 30.64 -8.27 15.27
C ASP A 228 29.39 -8.60 16.09
N VAL A 229 29.10 -7.80 17.13
CA VAL A 229 27.87 -7.91 17.92
C VAL A 229 26.64 -7.54 17.09
N LEU A 230 26.72 -6.48 16.28
CA LEU A 230 25.64 -6.10 15.35
C LEU A 230 25.35 -7.21 14.32
N LYS A 231 26.39 -7.84 13.79
CA LYS A 231 26.22 -8.99 12.88
C LYS A 231 25.52 -10.16 13.57
N ALA A 232 25.96 -10.53 14.77
CA ALA A 232 25.33 -11.61 15.53
C ALA A 232 23.87 -11.28 15.92
N GLU A 233 23.55 -10.01 16.18
CA GLU A 233 22.19 -9.54 16.43
C GLU A 233 21.31 -9.70 15.19
N ALA A 234 21.79 -9.29 14.01
CA ALA A 234 21.07 -9.45 12.75
C ALA A 234 20.76 -10.93 12.43
N GLU A 235 21.74 -11.83 12.64
CA GLU A 235 21.54 -13.28 12.48
C GLU A 235 20.51 -13.84 13.47
N LYS A 236 20.56 -13.40 14.73
CA LYS A 236 19.59 -13.78 15.78
C LYS A 236 18.18 -13.29 15.43
N LEU A 237 18.05 -12.06 14.92
CA LEU A 237 16.77 -11.47 14.48
C LEU A 237 16.17 -12.28 13.33
N ALA A 238 16.95 -12.56 12.29
CA ALA A 238 16.51 -13.38 11.16
C ALA A 238 15.99 -14.76 11.61
N GLY A 239 16.70 -15.42 12.54
CA GLY A 239 16.27 -16.70 13.10
C GLY A 239 15.01 -16.63 13.98
N ILE A 240 14.72 -15.49 14.63
CA ILE A 240 13.47 -15.28 15.36
C ILE A 240 12.30 -15.10 14.39
N VAL A 241 12.48 -14.25 13.37
CA VAL A 241 11.46 -14.00 12.33
C VAL A 241 11.09 -15.31 11.63
N ALA A 242 12.08 -16.08 11.18
CA ALA A 242 11.85 -17.37 10.51
C ALA A 242 11.05 -18.36 11.38
N ARG A 243 11.36 -18.46 12.68
CA ARG A 243 10.62 -19.34 13.61
C ARG A 243 9.19 -18.86 13.84
N ARG A 244 8.95 -17.55 13.93
CA ARG A 244 7.58 -17.00 14.05
C ARG A 244 6.76 -17.29 12.81
N THR A 245 7.32 -17.06 11.62
CA THR A 245 6.68 -17.42 10.35
C THR A 245 6.37 -18.91 10.29
N ALA A 246 7.30 -19.78 10.68
CA ALA A 246 7.06 -21.23 10.72
C ALA A 246 5.98 -21.64 11.73
N ALA A 247 5.95 -21.01 12.91
CA ALA A 247 4.94 -21.26 13.94
C ALA A 247 3.54 -20.80 13.49
N GLN A 248 3.44 -19.63 12.85
CA GLN A 248 2.20 -19.15 12.22
C GLN A 248 1.73 -20.12 11.14
N ASN A 249 2.62 -20.53 10.23
CA ASN A 249 2.29 -21.50 9.18
C ASN A 249 1.78 -22.83 9.76
N LYS A 250 2.39 -23.32 10.85
CA LYS A 250 2.00 -24.56 11.53
C LYS A 250 0.67 -24.43 12.29
N ALA A 251 0.37 -23.25 12.83
CA ALA A 251 -0.91 -22.96 13.47
C ALA A 251 -2.05 -22.88 12.43
N SER A 252 -1.81 -22.22 11.28
CA SER A 252 -2.75 -22.14 10.17
C SER A 252 -3.06 -23.50 9.54
N ALA A 253 -2.10 -24.44 9.53
CA ALA A 253 -2.30 -25.79 9.02
C ALA A 253 -3.22 -26.69 9.89
N LYS A 254 -3.53 -26.31 11.14
CA LYS A 254 -4.34 -27.09 12.08
C LYS A 254 -5.81 -26.67 12.15
N GLN A 255 -6.20 -25.55 11.53
CA GLN A 255 -7.60 -25.13 11.46
C GLN A 255 -8.30 -25.74 10.23
N PRO A 256 -9.60 -26.06 10.29
CA PRO A 256 -10.37 -26.40 9.09
C PRO A 256 -10.19 -25.29 8.06
N LYS A 257 -9.94 -25.62 6.79
CA LYS A 257 -9.73 -24.62 5.72
C LYS A 257 -11.00 -23.77 5.58
N LYS A 258 -11.00 -22.59 6.22
CA LYS A 258 -11.96 -21.53 5.97
C LYS A 258 -11.89 -21.19 4.47
N ARG A 259 -13.04 -20.94 3.84
CA ARG A 259 -13.03 -20.44 2.46
C ARG A 259 -12.28 -19.09 2.45
N PRO A 260 -11.42 -18.86 1.45
CA PRO A 260 -10.61 -17.65 1.41
C PRO A 260 -11.49 -16.43 1.11
N ASN A 261 -11.18 -15.30 1.74
CA ASN A 261 -11.81 -14.03 1.42
C ASN A 261 -11.18 -13.42 0.15
N ILE A 262 -11.84 -12.41 -0.41
CA ILE A 262 -11.38 -11.71 -1.61
C ILE A 262 -11.41 -10.20 -1.37
N LEU A 263 -10.28 -9.54 -1.63
CA LEU A 263 -10.18 -8.09 -1.75
C LEU A 263 -9.73 -7.76 -3.18
N PHE A 264 -10.65 -7.27 -4.00
CA PHE A 264 -10.38 -6.84 -5.38
C PHE A 264 -10.27 -5.32 -5.45
N ILE A 265 -9.05 -4.81 -5.59
CA ILE A 265 -8.73 -3.38 -5.58
C ILE A 265 -8.60 -2.88 -7.02
N LEU A 266 -9.32 -1.80 -7.34
CA LEU A 266 -9.36 -1.25 -8.70
C LEU A 266 -9.16 0.28 -8.72
N ALA A 267 -8.08 0.73 -9.35
CA ALA A 267 -7.87 2.13 -9.69
C ALA A 267 -8.57 2.51 -11.02
N ASP A 268 -8.94 3.78 -11.19
CA ASP A 268 -9.49 4.35 -12.45
C ASP A 268 -8.38 5.14 -13.15
N ASP A 269 -8.07 4.84 -14.41
CA ASP A 269 -7.11 5.62 -15.24
C ASP A 269 -5.62 5.56 -14.85
N GLN A 270 -5.07 4.42 -14.39
CA GLN A 270 -3.68 4.32 -13.91
C GLN A 270 -2.77 3.45 -14.79
N SER A 271 -1.69 4.02 -15.32
CA SER A 271 -0.72 3.30 -16.16
C SER A 271 0.25 2.45 -15.34
N PRO A 272 0.64 1.24 -15.79
CA PRO A 272 1.74 0.52 -15.15
C PRO A 272 3.05 1.32 -15.21
N PHE A 273 3.25 2.17 -16.22
CA PHE A 273 4.47 2.97 -16.41
C PHE A 273 4.63 4.09 -15.39
N ASP A 274 3.59 4.38 -14.61
CA ASP A 274 3.64 5.35 -13.52
C ASP A 274 4.13 4.70 -12.22
N LEU A 275 4.18 3.36 -12.10
CA LEU A 275 4.57 2.67 -10.87
C LEU A 275 6.03 2.18 -10.91
N GLN A 276 6.77 2.36 -9.81
CA GLN A 276 8.17 1.88 -9.68
C GLN A 276 8.31 0.36 -9.82
N ILE A 277 7.23 -0.39 -9.61
CA ILE A 277 7.13 -1.83 -9.80
C ILE A 277 7.43 -2.21 -11.26
N TYR A 278 6.98 -1.39 -12.22
CA TYR A 278 7.13 -1.63 -13.66
C TYR A 278 8.08 -0.66 -14.35
N ASN A 279 8.29 0.54 -13.79
CA ASN A 279 9.16 1.57 -14.33
C ASN A 279 10.02 2.19 -13.23
N LYS A 280 11.29 1.79 -13.16
CA LYS A 280 12.26 2.29 -12.17
C LYS A 280 12.58 3.78 -12.28
N ARG A 281 12.22 4.44 -13.38
CA ARG A 281 12.33 5.90 -13.52
C ARG A 281 11.19 6.67 -12.87
N SER A 282 10.10 6.00 -12.51
CA SER A 282 8.97 6.70 -11.88
C SER A 282 9.36 7.27 -10.52
N LYS A 283 8.89 8.48 -10.23
CA LYS A 283 9.01 9.12 -8.91
C LYS A 283 7.83 8.80 -7.98
N LEU A 284 6.78 8.16 -8.48
CA LEU A 284 5.62 7.78 -7.69
C LEU A 284 6.03 6.75 -6.62
N GLU A 285 5.81 7.11 -5.35
CA GLU A 285 6.01 6.23 -4.21
C GLU A 285 4.69 5.51 -3.86
N THR A 286 4.74 4.18 -3.78
CA THR A 286 3.58 3.34 -3.44
C THR A 286 3.99 2.20 -2.51
N PRO A 287 4.40 2.50 -1.26
CA PRO A 287 4.99 1.51 -0.36
C PRO A 287 4.06 0.32 -0.05
N ASN A 288 2.73 0.52 -0.05
CA ASN A 288 1.80 -0.57 0.22
C ASN A 288 1.65 -1.50 -0.99
N LEU A 289 1.62 -0.96 -2.21
CA LEU A 289 1.66 -1.76 -3.45
C LEU A 289 3.00 -2.45 -3.63
N ASP A 290 4.12 -1.79 -3.30
CA ASP A 290 5.45 -2.40 -3.31
C ASP A 290 5.52 -3.58 -2.35
N ARG A 291 4.94 -3.44 -1.15
CA ARG A 291 4.80 -4.52 -0.19
C ARG A 291 3.92 -5.66 -0.74
N LEU A 292 2.77 -5.37 -1.34
CA LEU A 292 1.91 -6.39 -1.97
C LEU A 292 2.64 -7.13 -3.09
N ALA A 293 3.43 -6.44 -3.91
CA ALA A 293 4.25 -7.05 -4.95
C ALA A 293 5.36 -7.95 -4.36
N ALA A 294 6.04 -7.49 -3.32
CA ALA A 294 7.08 -8.28 -2.64
C ALA A 294 6.52 -9.51 -1.91
N GLU A 295 5.28 -9.42 -1.40
CA GLU A 295 4.59 -10.52 -0.71
C GLU A 295 3.78 -11.42 -1.66
N GLY A 296 3.67 -11.07 -2.93
CA GLY A 296 2.83 -11.75 -3.91
C GLY A 296 3.51 -11.94 -5.25
N MET A 297 2.71 -11.85 -6.32
CA MET A 297 3.13 -11.95 -7.71
C MET A 297 2.76 -10.69 -8.49
N VAL A 298 3.66 -10.26 -9.37
CA VAL A 298 3.44 -9.19 -10.35
C VAL A 298 3.23 -9.79 -11.74
N LEU A 299 2.22 -9.34 -12.49
CA LEU A 299 2.02 -9.74 -13.89
C LEU A 299 2.45 -8.65 -14.86
N ASP A 300 3.30 -8.99 -15.83
CA ASP A 300 3.89 -8.02 -16.76
C ASP A 300 3.07 -7.79 -18.04
N ALA A 301 2.01 -8.54 -18.29
CA ALA A 301 1.20 -8.41 -19.52
C ALA A 301 -0.30 -8.60 -19.25
N ALA A 302 -0.83 -7.86 -18.26
CA ALA A 302 -2.27 -7.73 -18.04
C ALA A 302 -2.86 -6.60 -18.90
N HIS A 303 -3.99 -6.87 -19.57
CA HIS A 303 -4.62 -5.94 -20.51
C HIS A 303 -6.14 -5.88 -20.35
N HIS A 304 -6.78 -4.78 -20.78
CA HIS A 304 -8.19 -4.82 -21.13
C HIS A 304 -8.34 -5.17 -22.62
N MET A 305 -9.46 -5.73 -23.08
CA MET A 305 -9.63 -6.03 -24.51
C MET A 305 -9.98 -4.80 -25.37
N GLY A 306 -10.31 -3.67 -24.75
CA GLY A 306 -10.62 -2.44 -25.48
C GLY A 306 -11.98 -1.81 -25.17
N SER A 307 -12.49 -1.01 -26.10
CA SER A 307 -13.76 -0.30 -25.95
C SER A 307 -14.35 0.19 -27.28
N TRP A 308 -15.67 0.10 -27.43
CA TRP A 308 -16.45 0.77 -28.49
C TRP A 308 -16.99 2.15 -28.07
N SER A 309 -16.59 2.66 -26.90
CA SER A 309 -17.03 3.92 -26.31
C SER A 309 -15.84 4.78 -25.87
N GLY A 310 -16.00 6.11 -25.86
CA GLY A 310 -15.01 7.02 -25.28
C GLY A 310 -14.72 6.74 -23.79
N ALA A 311 -15.70 6.23 -23.05
CA ALA A 311 -15.54 5.81 -21.66
C ALA A 311 -14.98 4.38 -21.57
N VAL A 312 -13.69 4.20 -21.84
CA VAL A 312 -13.00 2.89 -21.85
C VAL A 312 -13.18 2.12 -20.54
N CYS A 313 -13.22 2.83 -19.40
CA CYS A 313 -13.53 2.28 -18.09
C CYS A 313 -14.80 1.44 -18.05
N THR A 314 -15.82 1.81 -18.84
CA THR A 314 -17.11 1.11 -18.80
C THR A 314 -17.00 -0.32 -19.35
N PRO A 315 -16.62 -0.58 -20.62
CA PRO A 315 -16.42 -1.95 -21.07
C PRO A 315 -15.42 -2.73 -20.22
N SER A 316 -14.32 -2.09 -19.80
CA SER A 316 -13.33 -2.75 -18.95
C SER A 316 -13.90 -3.30 -17.64
N ARG A 317 -14.66 -2.47 -16.90
CA ARG A 317 -15.32 -2.89 -15.65
C ARG A 317 -16.40 -3.94 -15.88
N HIS A 318 -17.11 -3.90 -17.02
CA HIS A 318 -18.06 -4.94 -17.37
C HIS A 318 -17.35 -6.29 -17.61
N MET A 319 -16.21 -6.29 -18.30
CA MET A 319 -15.40 -7.49 -18.51
C MET A 319 -14.96 -8.10 -17.17
N ILE A 320 -14.43 -7.29 -16.25
CA ILE A 320 -14.02 -7.74 -14.90
C ILE A 320 -15.17 -8.46 -14.18
N MET A 321 -16.37 -7.87 -14.20
CA MET A 321 -17.49 -8.39 -13.41
C MET A 321 -18.20 -9.57 -14.06
N SER A 322 -18.20 -9.68 -15.39
CA SER A 322 -19.00 -10.69 -16.10
C SER A 322 -18.17 -11.82 -16.72
N GLY A 323 -16.85 -11.64 -16.83
CA GLY A 323 -15.99 -12.57 -17.54
C GLY A 323 -16.25 -12.68 -19.04
N ARG A 324 -17.03 -11.75 -19.62
CA ARG A 324 -17.35 -11.70 -21.04
C ARG A 324 -16.29 -10.90 -21.81
N SER A 325 -16.06 -11.27 -23.07
CA SER A 325 -15.22 -10.51 -23.98
C SER A 325 -15.89 -9.19 -24.39
N VAL A 326 -15.08 -8.28 -24.96
CA VAL A 326 -15.49 -6.92 -25.31
C VAL A 326 -16.82 -6.94 -26.10
N TRP A 327 -16.92 -7.62 -27.23
CA TRP A 327 -18.12 -7.55 -28.08
C TRP A 327 -19.36 -8.24 -27.49
N HIS A 328 -19.22 -8.93 -26.36
CA HIS A 328 -20.27 -9.68 -25.68
C HIS A 328 -20.78 -8.99 -24.41
N LEU A 329 -20.55 -7.68 -24.31
CA LEU A 329 -21.05 -6.85 -23.21
C LEU A 329 -22.32 -6.07 -23.59
N PRO A 330 -23.18 -5.75 -22.61
CA PRO A 330 -24.31 -4.88 -22.84
C PRO A 330 -23.87 -3.43 -23.08
N ASN A 331 -24.80 -2.62 -23.57
CA ASN A 331 -24.60 -1.18 -23.70
C ASN A 331 -24.59 -0.47 -22.34
N ARG A 332 -23.90 0.67 -22.30
CA ARG A 332 -24.04 1.63 -21.21
C ARG A 332 -25.31 2.46 -21.41
N GLY A 333 -26.33 2.18 -20.62
CA GLY A 333 -27.62 2.87 -20.73
C GLY A 333 -28.28 2.61 -22.09
N ARG A 334 -29.01 3.60 -22.62
CA ARG A 334 -29.82 3.43 -23.85
C ARG A 334 -29.05 3.63 -25.16
N ALA A 335 -27.80 4.11 -25.12
CA ALA A 335 -27.04 4.37 -26.32
C ALA A 335 -26.53 3.06 -26.93
N LYS A 336 -26.89 2.78 -28.19
CA LYS A 336 -26.46 1.57 -28.91
C LYS A 336 -25.02 1.73 -29.41
N GLN A 337 -24.05 1.51 -28.53
CA GLN A 337 -22.63 1.68 -28.83
C GLN A 337 -21.94 0.35 -29.19
N ASN A 338 -22.34 -0.76 -28.55
CA ASN A 338 -21.99 -2.12 -28.97
C ASN A 338 -23.02 -2.61 -30.00
N PRO A 339 -22.61 -2.93 -31.25
CA PRO A 339 -23.50 -3.47 -32.27
C PRO A 339 -24.16 -4.80 -31.88
N ASN A 340 -23.49 -5.61 -31.06
CA ASN A 340 -23.94 -6.95 -30.68
C ASN A 340 -24.84 -6.96 -29.43
N ALA A 341 -25.06 -5.82 -28.78
CA ALA A 341 -25.77 -5.75 -27.49
C ALA A 341 -27.22 -6.26 -27.53
N ASP A 342 -27.87 -6.26 -28.70
CA ASP A 342 -29.24 -6.74 -28.86
C ASP A 342 -29.29 -8.22 -29.33
N ASN A 343 -28.13 -8.87 -29.52
CA ASN A 343 -28.07 -10.29 -29.87
C ASN A 343 -28.08 -11.13 -28.59
N PRO A 344 -29.19 -11.80 -28.22
CA PRO A 344 -29.29 -12.52 -26.96
C PRO A 344 -28.37 -13.76 -26.88
N GLN A 345 -27.84 -14.24 -28.00
CA GLN A 345 -26.85 -15.32 -28.00
C GLN A 345 -25.46 -14.84 -27.57
N LEU A 346 -25.12 -13.58 -27.89
CA LEU A 346 -23.83 -12.97 -27.54
C LEU A 346 -23.92 -12.16 -26.24
N VAL A 347 -25.06 -11.54 -25.97
CA VAL A 347 -25.32 -10.75 -24.77
C VAL A 347 -26.65 -11.19 -24.15
N PRO A 348 -26.63 -12.26 -23.33
CA PRO A 348 -27.84 -12.76 -22.67
C PRO A 348 -28.50 -11.70 -21.80
N THR A 349 -29.83 -11.65 -21.78
CA THR A 349 -30.57 -10.66 -20.98
C THR A 349 -30.43 -10.86 -19.47
N ASP A 350 -30.16 -12.11 -19.06
CA ASP A 350 -29.89 -12.52 -17.69
C ASP A 350 -28.40 -12.44 -17.33
N LEU A 351 -27.54 -11.86 -18.19
CA LEU A 351 -26.11 -11.68 -17.91
C LEU A 351 -25.80 -11.09 -16.51
N PRO A 352 -26.56 -10.12 -15.95
CA PRO A 352 -26.33 -9.64 -14.59
C PRO A 352 -26.29 -10.76 -13.53
N ASP A 353 -27.14 -11.78 -13.67
CA ASP A 353 -27.24 -12.91 -12.73
C ASP A 353 -26.03 -13.84 -12.80
N HIS A 354 -25.16 -13.65 -13.79
CA HIS A 354 -23.91 -14.37 -13.98
C HIS A 354 -22.68 -13.53 -13.64
N THR A 355 -22.86 -12.36 -13.02
CA THR A 355 -21.73 -11.49 -12.66
C THR A 355 -21.16 -11.84 -11.29
N MET A 356 -19.95 -11.35 -11.03
CA MET A 356 -19.16 -11.59 -9.81
C MET A 356 -19.99 -11.51 -8.53
N ALA A 357 -20.77 -10.45 -8.32
CA ALA A 357 -21.60 -10.33 -7.13
C ALA A 357 -22.65 -11.45 -7.02
N ALA A 358 -23.37 -11.74 -8.11
CA ALA A 358 -24.40 -12.77 -8.14
C ALA A 358 -23.82 -14.18 -7.90
N VAL A 359 -22.68 -14.47 -8.53
CA VAL A 359 -21.95 -15.74 -8.39
C VAL A 359 -21.51 -15.94 -6.93
N PHE A 360 -20.88 -14.93 -6.34
CA PHE A 360 -20.34 -15.04 -4.97
C PHE A 360 -21.44 -15.00 -3.90
N ASN A 361 -22.52 -14.22 -4.08
CA ASN A 361 -23.68 -14.29 -3.19
C ASN A 361 -24.30 -15.69 -3.15
N ARG A 362 -24.50 -16.33 -4.31
CA ARG A 362 -25.03 -17.71 -4.38
C ARG A 362 -24.09 -18.72 -3.72
N ALA A 363 -22.78 -18.45 -3.73
CA ALA A 363 -21.78 -19.28 -3.07
C ALA A 363 -21.67 -19.05 -1.55
N GLY A 364 -22.48 -18.14 -0.98
CA GLY A 364 -22.50 -17.81 0.44
C GLY A 364 -21.41 -16.83 0.87
N TYR A 365 -20.95 -15.96 -0.03
CA TYR A 365 -20.08 -14.84 0.33
C TYR A 365 -20.90 -13.60 0.67
N ASP A 366 -20.45 -12.84 1.66
CA ASP A 366 -20.88 -11.47 1.83
C ASP A 366 -20.18 -10.57 0.82
N THR A 367 -20.95 -9.91 -0.04
CA THR A 367 -20.39 -9.07 -1.09
C THR A 367 -20.61 -7.59 -0.76
N MET A 368 -19.55 -6.81 -0.87
CA MET A 368 -19.64 -5.35 -0.77
C MET A 368 -18.84 -4.67 -1.87
N ARG A 369 -19.28 -3.49 -2.26
CA ARG A 369 -18.55 -2.64 -3.20
C ARG A 369 -18.49 -1.20 -2.74
N THR A 370 -17.37 -0.57 -3.05
CA THR A 370 -17.24 0.88 -3.14
C THR A 370 -16.64 1.23 -4.50
N CYS A 371 -17.21 2.21 -5.21
CA CYS A 371 -16.69 2.60 -6.53
C CYS A 371 -17.23 3.96 -6.99
N LYS A 372 -16.68 4.46 -8.11
CA LYS A 372 -17.21 5.60 -8.86
C LYS A 372 -18.60 5.33 -9.42
N ARG A 373 -19.50 6.30 -9.24
CA ARG A 373 -20.87 6.26 -9.78
C ARG A 373 -20.89 6.34 -11.31
N GLY A 374 -21.68 5.48 -11.96
CA GLY A 374 -22.14 5.64 -13.35
C GLY A 374 -21.20 5.20 -14.47
N ASN A 375 -20.04 4.60 -14.18
CA ASN A 375 -19.08 4.12 -15.19
C ASN A 375 -18.82 2.60 -15.09
N SER A 376 -19.78 1.84 -14.54
CA SER A 376 -19.72 0.39 -14.33
C SER A 376 -21.00 -0.27 -14.83
N TYR A 377 -21.16 -1.58 -14.63
CA TYR A 377 -22.34 -2.36 -15.02
C TYR A 377 -23.43 -2.24 -13.96
N ASP A 378 -24.30 -1.23 -14.08
CA ASP A 378 -25.28 -0.88 -13.04
C ASP A 378 -26.14 -2.06 -12.55
N ALA A 379 -26.63 -2.91 -13.46
CA ALA A 379 -27.40 -4.10 -13.09
C ALA A 379 -26.57 -5.10 -12.25
N ALA A 380 -25.29 -5.30 -12.58
CA ALA A 380 -24.38 -6.13 -11.78
C ALA A 380 -24.02 -5.47 -10.45
N ASN A 381 -23.86 -4.15 -10.44
CA ASN A 381 -23.51 -3.38 -9.25
C ASN A 381 -24.59 -3.54 -8.16
N GLN A 382 -25.87 -3.56 -8.56
CA GLN A 382 -27.02 -3.70 -7.65
C GLN A 382 -27.12 -5.08 -6.99
N LEU A 383 -26.40 -6.08 -7.52
CA LEU A 383 -26.39 -7.42 -6.97
C LEU A 383 -25.38 -7.60 -5.83
N PHE A 384 -24.50 -6.63 -5.56
CA PHE A 384 -23.71 -6.66 -4.33
C PHE A 384 -24.63 -6.44 -3.12
N THR A 385 -24.41 -7.18 -2.03
CA THR A 385 -25.22 -7.04 -0.81
C THR A 385 -25.12 -5.64 -0.21
N ILE A 386 -23.93 -5.04 -0.27
CA ILE A 386 -23.69 -3.65 0.16
C ILE A 386 -23.08 -2.85 -0.98
N VAL A 387 -23.70 -1.70 -1.30
CA VAL A 387 -23.28 -0.83 -2.40
C VAL A 387 -23.04 0.60 -1.91
N HIS A 388 -21.81 1.08 -2.05
CA HIS A 388 -21.46 2.48 -1.86
C HIS A 388 -20.90 3.09 -3.15
N GLU A 389 -21.59 4.10 -3.70
CA GLU A 389 -21.14 4.74 -4.93
C GLU A 389 -21.12 6.26 -4.86
N ALA A 390 -19.95 6.83 -5.11
CA ALA A 390 -19.74 8.26 -5.18
C ALA A 390 -18.60 8.58 -6.14
N THR A 391 -18.68 9.72 -6.83
CA THR A 391 -17.51 10.30 -7.50
C THR A 391 -16.67 11.02 -6.46
N LYS A 392 -15.47 10.51 -6.17
CA LYS A 392 -14.56 11.03 -5.15
C LYS A 392 -13.19 11.36 -5.73
N ARG A 393 -13.12 12.49 -6.43
CA ARG A 393 -11.95 12.97 -7.17
C ARG A 393 -11.40 14.30 -6.64
N GLY A 394 -11.65 14.59 -5.36
CA GLY A 394 -11.15 15.79 -4.69
C GLY A 394 -9.89 15.52 -3.87
N GLY A 395 -9.19 16.59 -3.50
CA GLY A 395 -7.95 16.53 -2.72
C GLY A 395 -8.12 16.43 -1.20
N THR A 396 -9.35 16.31 -0.67
CA THR A 396 -9.60 16.18 0.78
C THR A 396 -9.96 14.74 1.16
N HIS A 397 -9.94 14.45 2.46
CA HIS A 397 -10.35 13.14 2.99
C HIS A 397 -11.78 12.76 2.55
N GLU A 398 -12.72 13.71 2.67
CA GLU A 398 -14.15 13.50 2.41
C GLU A 398 -14.48 13.46 0.92
N SER A 399 -13.71 14.19 0.10
CA SER A 399 -13.95 14.35 -1.34
C SER A 399 -13.10 13.45 -2.21
N GLY A 400 -12.05 12.83 -1.66
CA GLY A 400 -11.07 12.02 -2.37
C GLY A 400 -11.08 10.53 -2.01
N SER A 401 -9.93 9.88 -2.24
CA SER A 401 -9.76 8.43 -2.15
C SER A 401 -10.11 7.86 -0.77
N ALA A 402 -9.88 8.61 0.31
CA ALA A 402 -10.13 8.16 1.69
C ALA A 402 -11.59 7.80 1.95
N TRP A 403 -12.55 8.47 1.28
CA TRP A 403 -13.95 8.10 1.37
C TRP A 403 -14.21 6.64 0.97
N HIS A 404 -13.52 6.13 -0.05
CA HIS A 404 -13.68 4.73 -0.46
C HIS A 404 -13.14 3.78 0.61
N ALA A 405 -11.95 4.05 1.16
CA ALA A 405 -11.38 3.26 2.25
C ALA A 405 -12.29 3.24 3.48
N ASP A 406 -12.84 4.40 3.87
CA ASP A 406 -13.72 4.49 5.02
C ASP A 406 -14.95 3.56 4.88
N ARG A 407 -15.52 3.40 3.67
CA ARG A 407 -16.64 2.46 3.46
C ARG A 407 -16.22 1.01 3.68
N VAL A 408 -15.01 0.64 3.28
CA VAL A 408 -14.47 -0.70 3.50
C VAL A 408 -14.15 -0.91 4.98
N LEU A 409 -13.57 0.09 5.65
CA LEU A 409 -13.27 0.04 7.08
C LEU A 409 -14.53 -0.03 7.94
N ASP A 410 -15.57 0.72 7.59
CA ASP A 410 -16.89 0.67 8.25
C ASP A 410 -17.48 -0.75 8.15
N TYR A 411 -17.44 -1.34 6.95
CA TYR A 411 -17.89 -2.72 6.72
C TYR A 411 -17.10 -3.74 7.55
N LEU A 412 -15.77 -3.67 7.52
CA LEU A 412 -14.90 -4.57 8.29
C LEU A 412 -15.10 -4.38 9.80
N GLY A 413 -15.32 -3.16 10.27
CA GLY A 413 -15.63 -2.85 11.67
C GLY A 413 -16.99 -3.40 12.11
N GLN A 414 -18.01 -3.35 11.24
CA GLN A 414 -19.30 -3.99 11.51
C GLN A 414 -19.17 -5.51 11.62
N ARG A 415 -18.44 -6.14 10.70
CA ARG A 415 -18.16 -7.59 10.77
C ARG A 415 -17.46 -8.00 12.06
N GLU A 416 -16.47 -7.22 12.49
CA GLU A 416 -15.79 -7.44 13.76
C GLU A 416 -16.77 -7.36 14.95
N ALA A 417 -17.62 -6.33 14.97
CA ALA A 417 -18.61 -6.13 16.02
C ALA A 417 -19.66 -7.25 16.07
N THR A 418 -20.10 -7.75 14.92
CA THR A 418 -21.07 -8.86 14.82
C THR A 418 -20.44 -10.24 14.89
N LYS A 419 -19.09 -10.33 14.92
CA LYS A 419 -18.32 -11.58 14.86
C LYS A 419 -18.69 -12.42 13.63
N ASP A 420 -18.92 -11.75 12.51
CA ASP A 420 -19.28 -12.39 11.27
C ASP A 420 -18.08 -13.16 10.67
N THR A 421 -18.24 -14.47 10.56
CA THR A 421 -17.20 -15.39 10.09
C THR A 421 -17.36 -15.82 8.64
N ASP A 422 -18.42 -15.40 7.95
CA ASP A 422 -18.68 -15.78 6.57
C ASP A 422 -17.56 -15.27 5.65
N PRO A 423 -17.27 -15.95 4.54
CA PRO A 423 -16.27 -15.45 3.60
C PRO A 423 -16.79 -14.18 2.91
N PHE A 424 -15.93 -13.20 2.64
CA PHE A 424 -16.35 -11.95 2.00
C PHE A 424 -15.66 -11.72 0.65
N LEU A 425 -16.34 -10.95 -0.21
CA LEU A 425 -15.78 -10.35 -1.42
C LEU A 425 -15.97 -8.83 -1.34
N ILE A 426 -14.85 -8.12 -1.26
CA ILE A 426 -14.79 -6.66 -1.27
C ILE A 426 -14.31 -6.19 -2.63
N TYR A 427 -15.17 -5.48 -3.37
CA TYR A 427 -14.79 -4.73 -4.56
C TYR A 427 -14.43 -3.30 -4.17
N PHE A 428 -13.13 -3.04 -4.01
CA PHE A 428 -12.57 -1.79 -3.54
C PHE A 428 -12.12 -0.91 -4.72
N GLY A 429 -13.08 -0.25 -5.35
CA GLY A 429 -12.87 0.64 -6.50
C GLY A 429 -12.67 2.09 -6.09
N PHE A 430 -11.66 2.74 -6.68
CA PHE A 430 -11.40 4.17 -6.52
C PHE A 430 -11.94 4.98 -7.70
N SER A 431 -12.28 6.25 -7.43
CA SER A 431 -12.60 7.23 -8.48
C SER A 431 -11.36 7.93 -9.04
N HIS A 432 -10.27 7.95 -8.29
CA HIS A 432 -8.95 8.43 -8.72
C HIS A 432 -8.13 7.28 -9.32
N PRO A 433 -7.03 7.57 -10.04
CA PRO A 433 -6.58 8.91 -10.48
C PRO A 433 -7.32 9.49 -11.71
N HIS A 434 -8.49 8.97 -12.09
CA HIS A 434 -9.30 9.64 -13.13
C HIS A 434 -9.54 11.12 -12.82
N ASP A 435 -9.56 11.93 -13.88
CA ASP A 435 -9.71 13.38 -13.79
C ASP A 435 -11.09 13.85 -13.28
N THR A 436 -11.23 15.06 -12.73
CA THR A 436 -10.17 16.03 -12.43
C THR A 436 -9.24 15.51 -11.33
N ARG A 437 -7.93 15.52 -11.60
CA ARG A 437 -6.88 14.92 -10.77
C ARG A 437 -6.54 15.83 -9.59
N ASP A 438 -7.47 15.99 -8.67
CA ASP A 438 -7.24 16.89 -7.56
C ASP A 438 -6.53 16.14 -6.42
N GLY A 439 -5.21 16.30 -6.39
CA GLY A 439 -4.34 15.70 -5.38
C GLY A 439 -4.50 16.35 -3.99
N ARG A 440 -4.14 15.59 -2.96
CA ARG A 440 -4.00 16.08 -1.58
C ARG A 440 -2.90 17.14 -1.52
N SER A 441 -3.07 18.20 -0.74
CA SER A 441 -2.18 19.38 -0.78
C SER A 441 -0.72 19.06 -0.44
N ASP A 442 -0.49 18.19 0.53
CA ASP A 442 0.83 17.69 0.93
C ASP A 442 1.48 16.84 -0.18
N LEU A 443 0.72 15.95 -0.83
CA LEU A 443 1.22 15.12 -1.93
C LEU A 443 1.48 15.96 -3.20
N ASN A 444 0.63 16.94 -3.48
CA ASN A 444 0.89 17.93 -4.52
C ASN A 444 2.21 18.68 -4.26
N ALA A 445 2.44 19.13 -3.02
CA ALA A 445 3.69 19.79 -2.65
C ALA A 445 4.91 18.85 -2.73
N LYS A 446 4.73 17.54 -2.44
CA LYS A 446 5.76 16.50 -2.63
C LYS A 446 6.19 16.40 -4.09
N TYR A 447 5.23 16.38 -5.01
CA TYR A 447 5.47 16.23 -6.45
C TYR A 447 5.57 17.56 -7.21
N GLY A 448 5.63 18.72 -6.53
CA GLY A 448 5.68 20.04 -7.18
C GLY A 448 4.46 20.34 -8.06
N ALA A 449 3.34 19.66 -7.81
CA ALA A 449 2.12 19.77 -8.59
C ALA A 449 1.15 20.77 -7.97
N VAL A 450 0.25 21.32 -8.79
CA VAL A 450 -0.91 22.07 -8.33
C VAL A 450 -2.18 21.57 -9.01
N ASN A 451 -3.30 21.62 -8.30
CA ASN A 451 -4.63 21.35 -8.85
C ASN A 451 -5.04 22.52 -9.76
N HIS A 452 -4.47 22.55 -10.97
CA HIS A 452 -4.58 23.66 -11.91
C HIS A 452 -5.99 23.76 -12.52
N THR A 453 -6.63 24.91 -12.39
CA THR A 453 -8.02 25.16 -12.85
C THR A 453 -8.15 26.34 -13.81
N ASP A 454 -7.10 27.14 -13.97
CA ASP A 454 -7.10 28.28 -14.88
C ASP A 454 -6.66 27.89 -16.29
N LYS A 455 -7.61 27.86 -17.22
CA LYS A 455 -7.35 27.52 -18.63
C LYS A 455 -6.49 28.54 -19.34
N ASP A 456 -6.44 29.78 -18.85
CA ASP A 456 -5.83 30.91 -19.55
C ASP A 456 -4.36 31.12 -19.13
N SER A 457 -3.86 30.37 -18.12
CA SER A 457 -2.47 30.40 -17.66
C SER A 457 -1.81 29.02 -17.62
N LEU A 458 -0.48 28.98 -17.69
CA LEU A 458 0.30 27.75 -17.44
C LEU A 458 0.37 27.47 -15.93
N PRO A 459 0.43 26.20 -15.50
CA PRO A 459 0.74 25.89 -14.10
C PRO A 459 2.15 26.43 -13.73
N PRO A 460 2.44 26.66 -12.45
CA PRO A 460 3.77 27.04 -12.00
C PRO A 460 4.80 25.97 -12.38
N ALA A 461 6.01 26.41 -12.73
CA ALA A 461 7.15 25.50 -12.86
C ALA A 461 7.68 25.15 -11.48
N ASP A 462 7.95 23.87 -11.24
CA ASP A 462 8.57 23.41 -10.00
C ASP A 462 9.58 22.29 -10.30
N PRO A 463 10.82 22.36 -9.78
CA PRO A 463 11.84 21.33 -10.03
C PRO A 463 11.48 19.94 -9.50
N LYS A 464 10.53 19.82 -8.55
CA LYS A 464 10.04 18.54 -8.03
C LYS A 464 9.08 17.84 -8.97
N GLN A 465 8.51 18.55 -9.95
CA GLN A 465 7.61 17.95 -10.94
C GLN A 465 8.29 16.76 -11.64
N PRO A 466 7.55 15.65 -11.85
CA PRO A 466 8.04 14.52 -12.60
C PRO A 466 8.64 14.94 -13.95
N GLU A 467 9.62 14.16 -14.42
CA GLU A 467 10.17 14.32 -15.76
C GLU A 467 9.12 13.95 -16.81
N LEU A 468 9.32 14.42 -18.04
CA LEU A 468 8.52 13.96 -19.15
C LEU A 468 8.69 12.45 -19.37
N PRO A 469 7.63 11.74 -19.80
CA PRO A 469 7.74 10.34 -20.19
C PRO A 469 8.76 10.18 -21.32
N VAL A 470 9.44 9.04 -21.35
CA VAL A 470 10.49 8.79 -22.35
C VAL A 470 10.00 8.85 -23.78
N ASN A 471 8.75 8.45 -24.00
CA ASN A 471 8.02 8.50 -25.27
C ASN A 471 7.05 9.68 -25.31
N TYR A 472 7.39 10.80 -24.69
CA TYR A 472 6.65 12.04 -24.84
C TYR A 472 6.77 12.58 -26.28
N LEU A 473 5.67 13.15 -26.78
CA LEU A 473 5.66 14.02 -27.95
C LEU A 473 4.80 15.27 -27.67
N PRO A 474 5.09 16.41 -28.31
CA PRO A 474 4.23 17.60 -28.20
C PRO A 474 2.87 17.42 -28.91
N GLU A 475 2.78 16.54 -29.89
CA GLU A 475 1.53 16.17 -30.57
C GLU A 475 1.69 14.76 -31.17
N HIS A 476 0.59 14.00 -31.22
CA HIS A 476 0.58 12.71 -31.91
C HIS A 476 0.63 12.94 -33.45
N PRO A 477 1.46 12.21 -34.23
CA PRO A 477 1.75 12.54 -35.63
C PRO A 477 0.55 12.43 -36.61
N PHE A 478 -0.54 11.84 -36.17
CA PHE A 478 -1.79 11.77 -36.91
C PHE A 478 -2.97 11.66 -35.95
N HIS A 479 -4.16 12.00 -36.42
CA HIS A 479 -5.36 12.01 -35.58
C HIS A 479 -5.81 10.59 -35.19
N HIS A 480 -6.05 10.35 -33.90
CA HIS A 480 -6.39 9.03 -33.33
C HIS A 480 -7.84 8.55 -33.60
N GLY A 481 -8.67 9.39 -34.25
CA GLY A 481 -9.99 8.99 -34.74
C GLY A 481 -11.18 9.34 -33.87
N HIS A 482 -11.02 10.18 -32.83
CA HIS A 482 -12.13 10.66 -32.00
C HIS A 482 -12.10 12.19 -31.87
N PRO A 483 -12.63 12.94 -32.87
CA PRO A 483 -12.63 14.40 -32.84
C PRO A 483 -13.43 14.96 -31.67
N GLY A 484 -12.98 16.05 -31.03
CA GLY A 484 -13.72 16.67 -29.93
C GLY A 484 -13.72 15.85 -28.63
N LEU A 485 -12.85 14.82 -28.55
CA LEU A 485 -12.76 13.93 -27.40
C LEU A 485 -12.46 14.71 -26.13
N ARG A 486 -13.30 14.50 -25.11
CA ARG A 486 -13.22 15.19 -23.82
C ARG A 486 -11.84 15.08 -23.18
N ASP A 487 -11.27 13.87 -23.17
CA ASP A 487 -9.99 13.57 -22.52
C ASP A 487 -8.83 14.33 -23.16
N GLU A 488 -8.93 14.62 -24.46
CA GLU A 488 -7.90 15.33 -25.22
C GLU A 488 -8.07 16.86 -25.19
N GLU A 489 -9.29 17.37 -25.01
CA GLU A 489 -9.59 18.78 -25.24
C GLU A 489 -10.13 19.55 -24.04
N LYS A 490 -10.74 18.87 -23.06
CA LYS A 490 -11.62 19.51 -22.07
C LYS A 490 -11.26 19.22 -20.62
N VAL A 491 -10.29 18.36 -20.35
CA VAL A 491 -9.87 18.02 -18.98
C VAL A 491 -9.18 19.22 -18.33
N SER A 492 -9.69 19.65 -17.16
CA SER A 492 -9.10 20.77 -16.42
C SER A 492 -7.67 20.46 -15.97
N GLY A 493 -6.80 21.46 -16.15
CA GLY A 493 -5.37 21.39 -15.86
C GLY A 493 -4.50 21.20 -17.09
N VAL A 494 -5.04 20.55 -18.14
CA VAL A 494 -4.31 20.30 -19.39
C VAL A 494 -5.00 20.84 -20.64
N TRP A 495 -6.32 20.71 -20.75
CA TRP A 495 -7.07 21.01 -21.98
C TRP A 495 -6.33 20.48 -23.22
N LYS A 496 -6.07 21.33 -24.22
CA LYS A 496 -5.33 21.00 -25.45
C LYS A 496 -3.80 21.15 -25.32
N ARG A 497 -3.29 21.53 -24.15
CA ARG A 497 -1.85 21.79 -23.98
C ARG A 497 -1.09 20.48 -23.77
N ARG A 498 0.02 20.35 -24.47
CA ARG A 498 0.99 19.25 -24.34
C ARG A 498 2.41 19.78 -24.14
N ASP A 499 2.57 21.05 -23.79
CA ASP A 499 3.89 21.60 -23.46
C ASP A 499 4.48 20.92 -22.22
N GLU A 500 5.80 20.99 -22.08
CA GLU A 500 6.54 20.37 -20.99
C GLU A 500 5.94 20.69 -19.62
N ARG A 501 5.68 21.96 -19.34
CA ARG A 501 5.26 22.42 -18.01
C ARG A 501 3.88 21.87 -17.66
N THR A 502 2.95 21.89 -18.60
CA THR A 502 1.62 21.34 -18.41
C THR A 502 1.65 19.84 -18.15
N ILE A 503 2.39 19.06 -18.95
CA ILE A 503 2.46 17.60 -18.80
C ILE A 503 3.16 17.19 -17.50
N ARG A 504 4.26 17.86 -17.15
CA ARG A 504 4.97 17.57 -15.90
C ARG A 504 4.11 17.86 -14.67
N ASN A 505 3.32 18.93 -14.68
CA ASN A 505 2.34 19.19 -13.61
C ASN A 505 1.24 18.11 -13.57
N GLU A 506 0.70 17.70 -14.72
CA GLU A 506 -0.35 16.67 -14.75
C GLU A 506 0.15 15.30 -14.27
N LEU A 507 1.39 14.92 -14.60
CA LEU A 507 2.03 13.73 -14.03
C LEU A 507 2.21 13.85 -12.51
N GLY A 508 2.58 15.04 -12.02
CA GLY A 508 2.66 15.28 -10.58
C GLY A 508 1.31 15.11 -9.88
N ARG A 509 0.21 15.54 -10.51
CA ARG A 509 -1.16 15.31 -10.01
C ARG A 509 -1.56 13.84 -10.05
N GLU A 510 -1.25 13.14 -11.15
CA GLU A 510 -1.44 11.68 -11.30
C GLU A 510 -0.73 10.93 -10.16
N PHE A 511 0.51 11.30 -9.85
CA PHE A 511 1.29 10.68 -8.78
C PHE A 511 0.74 11.02 -7.40
N ALA A 512 0.33 12.26 -7.15
CA ALA A 512 -0.31 12.66 -5.90
C ALA A 512 -1.62 11.90 -5.65
N CYS A 513 -2.46 11.73 -6.68
CA CYS A 513 -3.69 10.94 -6.57
C CYS A 513 -3.38 9.44 -6.37
N SER A 514 -2.37 8.91 -7.05
CA SER A 514 -1.96 7.50 -6.97
C SER A 514 -1.36 7.14 -5.61
N GLU A 515 -0.51 7.98 -5.03
CA GLU A 515 0.04 7.76 -3.69
C GLU A 515 -1.07 7.85 -2.63
N ASN A 516 -2.05 8.75 -2.79
CA ASN A 516 -3.20 8.78 -1.89
C ASN A 516 -4.05 7.49 -1.96
N ILE A 517 -4.12 6.83 -3.13
CA ILE A 517 -4.73 5.49 -3.26
C ILE A 517 -3.92 4.47 -2.49
N ASP A 518 -2.59 4.50 -2.60
CA ASP A 518 -1.70 3.60 -1.85
C ASP A 518 -1.87 3.74 -0.33
N ASP A 519 -1.91 4.96 0.19
CA ASP A 519 -2.22 5.26 1.60
C ASP A 519 -3.52 4.57 2.05
N GLN A 520 -4.55 4.66 1.21
CA GLN A 520 -5.89 4.10 1.49
C GLN A 520 -5.91 2.57 1.43
N ILE A 521 -5.13 1.97 0.54
CA ILE A 521 -4.92 0.53 0.49
C ILE A 521 -4.25 0.07 1.79
N GLY A 522 -3.19 0.77 2.23
CA GLY A 522 -2.50 0.49 3.49
C GLY A 522 -3.44 0.39 4.69
N ARG A 523 -4.35 1.35 4.85
CA ARG A 523 -5.36 1.37 5.92
C ARG A 523 -6.24 0.11 5.93
N VAL A 524 -6.73 -0.32 4.76
CA VAL A 524 -7.58 -1.52 4.64
C VAL A 524 -6.77 -2.80 4.92
N LEU A 525 -5.53 -2.87 4.43
CA LEU A 525 -4.65 -4.01 4.68
C LEU A 525 -4.31 -4.15 6.17
N GLU A 526 -4.01 -3.04 6.85
CA GLU A 526 -3.80 -3.02 8.32
C GLU A 526 -5.04 -3.51 9.06
N LYS A 527 -6.25 -3.09 8.66
CA LYS A 527 -7.48 -3.57 9.29
C LYS A 527 -7.66 -5.08 9.10
N LEU A 528 -7.40 -5.61 7.91
CA LEU A 528 -7.44 -7.06 7.66
C LEU A 528 -6.40 -7.83 8.49
N GLU A 529 -5.22 -7.25 8.73
CA GLU A 529 -4.20 -7.83 9.59
C GLU A 529 -4.66 -7.86 11.06
N GLN A 530 -5.22 -6.77 11.56
CA GLN A 530 -5.77 -6.67 12.92
C GLN A 530 -6.90 -7.69 13.16
N LEU A 531 -7.72 -7.94 12.15
CA LEU A 531 -8.79 -8.96 12.20
C LEU A 531 -8.27 -10.40 12.06
N GLY A 532 -7.00 -10.59 11.72
CA GLY A 532 -6.42 -11.91 11.43
C GLY A 532 -6.93 -12.54 10.12
N GLU A 533 -7.55 -11.75 9.24
CA GLU A 533 -8.12 -12.22 7.97
C GLU A 533 -7.15 -12.07 6.79
N LEU A 534 -6.08 -11.28 6.94
CA LEU A 534 -5.14 -10.95 5.85
C LEU A 534 -4.50 -12.20 5.20
N ASP A 535 -4.15 -13.21 5.99
CA ASP A 535 -3.51 -14.44 5.49
C ASP A 535 -4.49 -15.38 4.78
N ASN A 536 -5.78 -15.28 5.07
CA ASN A 536 -6.86 -16.03 4.41
C ASN A 536 -7.47 -15.26 3.22
N THR A 537 -6.94 -14.10 2.86
CA THR A 537 -7.51 -13.23 1.81
C THR A 537 -6.67 -13.25 0.55
N TYR A 538 -7.30 -13.54 -0.60
CA TYR A 538 -6.73 -13.22 -1.91
C TYR A 538 -6.95 -11.74 -2.20
N ILE A 539 -5.86 -11.03 -2.48
CA ILE A 539 -5.81 -9.59 -2.72
C ILE A 539 -5.33 -9.40 -4.15
N PHE A 540 -6.13 -8.70 -4.94
CA PHE A 540 -5.79 -8.31 -6.30
C PHE A 540 -5.75 -6.80 -6.38
N TYR A 541 -4.77 -6.25 -7.07
CA TYR A 541 -4.72 -4.84 -7.41
C TYR A 541 -4.51 -4.68 -8.92
N THR A 542 -5.34 -3.84 -9.54
CA THR A 542 -5.25 -3.49 -10.95
C THR A 542 -5.83 -2.10 -11.24
N ALA A 543 -5.68 -1.64 -12.47
CA ALA A 543 -6.47 -0.54 -13.04
C ALA A 543 -7.45 -1.09 -14.09
N ASP A 544 -8.47 -0.31 -14.45
CA ASP A 544 -9.39 -0.65 -15.53
C ASP A 544 -8.81 -0.37 -16.92
N HIS A 545 -7.93 0.60 -17.04
CA HIS A 545 -7.04 0.83 -18.18
C HIS A 545 -5.93 1.81 -17.75
N GLY A 546 -4.88 1.95 -18.56
CA GLY A 546 -3.84 2.95 -18.36
C GLY A 546 -4.23 4.34 -18.84
N MET A 547 -3.24 5.24 -18.92
CA MET A 547 -3.41 6.64 -19.32
C MET A 547 -2.17 7.15 -20.08
N ALA A 548 -2.37 8.07 -21.03
CA ALA A 548 -1.27 8.59 -21.84
C ALA A 548 -0.48 9.69 -21.14
N ILE A 549 -1.13 10.80 -20.75
CA ILE A 549 -0.50 12.00 -20.14
C ILE A 549 0.80 12.41 -20.86
N GLY A 550 0.67 12.84 -22.11
CA GLY A 550 1.77 13.31 -22.96
C GLY A 550 2.54 12.21 -23.70
N ARG A 551 2.39 10.92 -23.32
CA ARG A 551 2.96 9.79 -24.07
C ARG A 551 2.38 9.74 -25.48
N HIS A 552 3.26 9.65 -26.47
CA HIS A 552 3.00 9.77 -27.90
C HIS A 552 2.20 11.04 -28.27
N GLY A 553 2.22 12.09 -27.43
CA GLY A 553 1.46 13.32 -27.64
C GLY A 553 -0.04 13.20 -27.37
N LEU A 554 -0.48 12.08 -26.78
CA LEU A 554 -1.86 11.83 -26.38
C LEU A 554 -2.07 12.20 -24.91
N GLN A 555 -3.30 12.51 -24.51
CA GLN A 555 -3.64 12.74 -23.10
C GLN A 555 -4.49 11.63 -22.52
N GLY A 556 -5.46 11.16 -23.28
CA GLY A 556 -6.49 10.24 -22.83
C GLY A 556 -6.10 8.78 -22.89
N LYS A 557 -7.11 7.95 -22.69
CA LYS A 557 -7.08 6.47 -22.68
C LYS A 557 -7.49 5.83 -24.01
N GLN A 558 -7.85 6.65 -24.98
CA GLN A 558 -8.48 6.23 -26.24
C GLN A 558 -7.43 5.81 -27.29
N ASN A 559 -6.52 4.91 -26.91
CA ASN A 559 -5.45 4.39 -27.76
C ASN A 559 -5.06 2.96 -27.35
N LEU A 560 -4.17 2.32 -28.11
CA LEU A 560 -3.75 0.93 -27.90
C LEU A 560 -2.23 0.76 -27.69
N TYR A 561 -1.51 1.82 -27.34
CA TYR A 561 -0.10 1.73 -26.91
C TYR A 561 -0.02 1.08 -25.51
N GLU A 562 1.10 0.43 -25.19
CA GLU A 562 1.29 -0.33 -23.94
C GLU A 562 1.08 0.53 -22.69
N HIS A 563 1.42 1.83 -22.73
CA HIS A 563 1.22 2.70 -21.57
C HIS A 563 -0.27 2.92 -21.22
N THR A 564 -1.19 2.66 -22.15
CA THR A 564 -2.63 2.80 -21.95
C THR A 564 -3.37 1.47 -22.00
N TRP A 565 -2.99 0.58 -22.90
CA TRP A 565 -3.67 -0.69 -23.12
C TRP A 565 -3.33 -1.74 -22.04
N ARG A 566 -2.07 -1.75 -21.60
CA ARG A 566 -1.61 -2.57 -20.48
C ARG A 566 -2.00 -1.92 -19.17
N VAL A 567 -2.32 -2.73 -18.17
CA VAL A 567 -2.65 -2.30 -16.80
C VAL A 567 -1.67 -2.91 -15.80
N PRO A 568 -1.42 -2.26 -14.65
CA PRO A 568 -0.73 -2.92 -13.56
C PRO A 568 -1.58 -4.08 -13.03
N PHE A 569 -0.97 -5.20 -12.66
CA PHE A 569 -1.67 -6.30 -11.99
C PHE A 569 -0.79 -6.97 -10.94
N ILE A 570 -1.24 -6.96 -9.68
CA ILE A 570 -0.55 -7.55 -8.53
C ILE A 570 -1.53 -8.50 -7.83
N ALA A 571 -1.06 -9.68 -7.42
CA ALA A 571 -1.85 -10.66 -6.69
C ALA A 571 -1.09 -11.21 -5.49
N LYS A 572 -1.71 -11.19 -4.30
CA LYS A 572 -1.19 -11.80 -3.06
C LYS A 572 -2.28 -12.67 -2.45
N GLY A 573 -1.94 -13.82 -1.90
CA GLY A 573 -2.92 -14.63 -1.19
C GLY A 573 -2.44 -16.04 -0.87
N PRO A 574 -3.31 -16.89 -0.28
CA PRO A 574 -2.96 -18.26 0.07
C PRO A 574 -2.29 -19.03 -1.08
N GLY A 575 -1.09 -19.56 -0.85
CA GLY A 575 -0.38 -20.40 -1.81
C GLY A 575 0.31 -19.69 -2.98
N ILE A 576 0.12 -18.37 -3.16
CA ILE A 576 0.84 -17.59 -4.17
C ILE A 576 2.29 -17.41 -3.71
N PRO A 577 3.31 -17.81 -4.52
CA PRO A 577 4.70 -17.61 -4.16
C PRO A 577 5.06 -16.11 -4.06
N LYS A 578 5.72 -15.74 -2.95
CA LYS A 578 6.11 -14.36 -2.67
C LYS A 578 7.24 -13.87 -3.58
N GLY A 579 7.18 -12.59 -3.97
CA GLY A 579 8.23 -11.91 -4.73
C GLY A 579 8.42 -12.45 -6.15
N THR A 580 7.38 -13.06 -6.73
CA THR A 580 7.46 -13.67 -8.05
C THR A 580 6.87 -12.77 -9.14
N ARG A 581 7.19 -13.10 -10.39
CA ARG A 581 6.75 -12.35 -11.56
C ARG A 581 6.56 -13.28 -12.74
N ALA A 582 5.57 -12.99 -13.58
CA ALA A 582 5.31 -13.69 -14.83
C ALA A 582 4.71 -12.73 -15.88
N PRO A 583 4.84 -13.00 -17.18
CA PRO A 583 4.11 -12.23 -18.18
C PRO A 583 2.59 -12.31 -17.96
N GLY A 584 2.05 -13.51 -17.72
CA GLY A 584 0.63 -13.72 -17.46
C GLY A 584 -0.27 -13.65 -18.69
N ASN A 585 0.00 -12.75 -19.66
CA ASN A 585 -0.81 -12.51 -20.85
C ASN A 585 -2.33 -12.56 -20.56
N ILE A 586 -2.75 -11.90 -19.48
CA ILE A 586 -4.14 -11.95 -19.02
C ILE A 586 -4.97 -10.80 -19.62
N TYR A 587 -6.28 -11.02 -19.70
CA TYR A 587 -7.24 -9.95 -19.83
C TYR A 587 -7.94 -9.71 -18.50
N LEU A 588 -8.43 -8.49 -18.30
CA LEU A 588 -9.27 -8.18 -17.14
C LEU A 588 -10.58 -9.00 -17.10
N MET A 589 -11.04 -9.58 -18.22
CA MET A 589 -12.16 -10.53 -18.23
C MET A 589 -11.84 -11.87 -17.54
N ASP A 590 -10.56 -12.21 -17.38
CA ASP A 590 -10.14 -13.46 -16.75
C ASP A 590 -10.29 -13.47 -15.22
N VAL A 591 -10.54 -12.30 -14.63
CA VAL A 591 -10.64 -12.12 -13.18
C VAL A 591 -11.74 -12.99 -12.59
N LEU A 592 -12.94 -13.01 -13.18
CA LEU A 592 -14.06 -13.78 -12.64
C LEU A 592 -13.73 -15.29 -12.58
N ALA A 593 -13.26 -15.85 -13.70
CA ALA A 593 -12.84 -17.25 -13.79
C ALA A 593 -11.76 -17.59 -12.75
N THR A 594 -10.79 -16.70 -12.57
CA THR A 594 -9.67 -16.93 -11.66
C THR A 594 -10.08 -16.89 -10.19
N ILE A 595 -10.92 -15.92 -9.80
CA ILE A 595 -11.41 -15.84 -8.42
C ILE A 595 -12.30 -17.05 -8.11
N CYS A 596 -13.12 -17.50 -9.07
CA CYS A 596 -13.91 -18.73 -8.94
C CYS A 596 -13.01 -19.95 -8.67
N ASP A 597 -11.99 -20.17 -9.51
CA ASP A 597 -11.01 -21.27 -9.37
C ASP A 597 -10.28 -21.23 -8.01
N LEU A 598 -9.77 -20.07 -7.59
CA LEU A 598 -9.04 -19.90 -6.33
C LEU A 598 -9.88 -20.14 -5.08
N THR A 599 -11.20 -19.97 -5.17
CA THR A 599 -12.13 -20.09 -4.05
C THR A 599 -12.96 -21.37 -4.07
N GLY A 600 -12.85 -22.17 -5.15
CA GLY A 600 -13.65 -23.37 -5.35
C GLY A 600 -15.12 -23.08 -5.62
N VAL A 601 -15.43 -21.90 -6.19
CA VAL A 601 -16.76 -21.53 -6.67
C VAL A 601 -16.84 -21.84 -8.17
N ASP A 602 -17.96 -22.37 -8.63
CA ASP A 602 -18.15 -22.65 -10.07
C ASP A 602 -18.28 -21.34 -10.86
N ALA A 603 -17.45 -21.19 -11.89
CA ALA A 603 -17.60 -20.08 -12.84
C ALA A 603 -18.93 -20.23 -13.60
N PRO A 604 -19.64 -19.12 -13.90
CA PRO A 604 -20.90 -19.18 -14.63
C PRO A 604 -20.68 -19.66 -16.07
N THR A 605 -21.69 -20.30 -16.67
CA THR A 605 -21.61 -20.83 -18.04
C THR A 605 -21.41 -19.75 -19.10
N THR A 606 -21.74 -18.49 -18.78
CA THR A 606 -21.52 -17.33 -19.64
C THR A 606 -20.08 -16.81 -19.58
N ASN A 607 -19.23 -17.26 -18.65
CA ASN A 607 -17.85 -16.78 -18.54
C ASN A 607 -17.01 -17.23 -19.76
N GLU A 608 -16.33 -16.28 -20.40
CA GLU A 608 -15.40 -16.49 -21.53
C GLU A 608 -13.93 -16.32 -21.12
N GLY A 609 -13.69 -15.79 -19.91
CA GLY A 609 -12.37 -15.66 -19.31
C GLY A 609 -11.72 -17.01 -19.00
N THR A 610 -10.40 -17.05 -18.97
CA THR A 610 -9.60 -18.22 -18.61
C THR A 610 -8.92 -18.00 -17.27
N SER A 611 -9.05 -18.94 -16.33
CA SER A 611 -8.37 -18.81 -15.03
C SER A 611 -6.85 -18.73 -15.21
N PHE A 612 -6.23 -17.71 -14.61
CA PHE A 612 -4.77 -17.57 -14.52
C PHE A 612 -4.19 -18.04 -13.19
N ALA A 613 -4.96 -18.81 -12.39
CA ALA A 613 -4.43 -19.45 -11.19
C ALA A 613 -3.17 -20.31 -11.44
N PRO A 614 -3.02 -21.06 -12.56
CA PRO A 614 -1.77 -21.75 -12.87
C PRO A 614 -0.57 -20.82 -12.95
N VAL A 615 -0.74 -19.59 -13.45
CA VAL A 615 0.32 -18.57 -13.46
C VAL A 615 0.60 -18.10 -12.03
N LEU A 616 -0.42 -17.77 -11.26
CA LEU A 616 -0.27 -17.33 -9.86
C LEU A 616 0.45 -18.34 -8.98
N PHE A 617 0.29 -19.64 -9.26
CA PHE A 617 0.98 -20.72 -8.56
C PHE A 617 2.31 -21.14 -9.19
N GLY A 618 2.82 -20.38 -10.17
CA GLY A 618 4.11 -20.63 -10.82
C GLY A 618 4.16 -21.89 -11.69
N LYS A 619 3.01 -22.44 -12.08
CA LYS A 619 2.91 -23.63 -12.95
C LYS A 619 3.02 -23.30 -14.43
N GLN A 620 2.75 -22.05 -14.80
CA GLN A 620 2.80 -21.54 -16.18
C GLN A 620 3.29 -20.09 -16.19
N GLN A 621 3.82 -19.62 -17.33
CA GLN A 621 4.23 -18.23 -17.51
C GLN A 621 3.13 -17.36 -18.13
N VAL A 622 2.28 -17.96 -18.97
CA VAL A 622 1.18 -17.30 -19.70
C VAL A 622 -0.01 -18.24 -19.80
N ILE A 623 -1.23 -17.69 -19.93
CA ILE A 623 -2.44 -18.48 -20.24
C ILE A 623 -2.89 -18.40 -21.70
N ARG A 624 -2.29 -17.52 -22.49
CA ARG A 624 -2.53 -17.39 -23.93
C ARG A 624 -1.34 -16.76 -24.65
N GLU A 625 -1.21 -17.08 -25.92
CA GLU A 625 -0.13 -16.58 -26.79
C GLU A 625 -0.47 -15.23 -27.45
N THR A 626 -1.75 -15.02 -27.76
CA THR A 626 -2.22 -13.87 -28.53
C THR A 626 -3.07 -12.94 -27.67
N LEU A 627 -2.76 -11.65 -27.76
CA LEU A 627 -3.56 -10.56 -27.22
C LEU A 627 -4.13 -9.71 -28.36
N PHE A 628 -5.33 -9.20 -28.18
CA PHE A 628 -6.16 -8.45 -29.12
C PHE A 628 -6.74 -7.25 -28.36
N GLY A 629 -6.63 -6.08 -28.96
CA GLY A 629 -7.17 -4.84 -28.43
C GLY A 629 -7.99 -4.12 -29.48
N VAL A 630 -9.06 -3.45 -29.05
CA VAL A 630 -9.89 -2.62 -29.92
C VAL A 630 -10.18 -1.27 -29.31
N TYR A 631 -10.13 -0.22 -30.12
CA TYR A 631 -10.77 1.04 -29.75
C TYR A 631 -11.54 1.59 -30.94
N CYS A 632 -12.86 1.73 -30.77
CA CYS A 632 -13.69 2.37 -31.79
C CYS A 632 -14.68 3.38 -31.20
N GLY A 633 -14.40 3.93 -30.02
CA GLY A 633 -15.28 4.91 -29.37
C GLY A 633 -15.53 6.20 -30.17
N GLY A 634 -14.64 6.53 -31.12
CA GLY A 634 -14.83 7.60 -32.09
C GLY A 634 -15.43 7.08 -33.40
N THR A 635 -14.72 7.25 -34.51
CA THR A 635 -15.14 6.74 -35.82
C THR A 635 -14.97 5.24 -35.95
N LYS A 636 -15.79 4.62 -36.81
CA LYS A 636 -15.69 3.21 -37.19
C LYS A 636 -14.94 3.08 -38.54
N PRO A 637 -14.24 1.98 -38.81
CA PRO A 637 -14.13 0.81 -37.94
C PRO A 637 -13.30 1.13 -36.70
N GLY A 638 -12.32 2.04 -36.71
CA GLY A 638 -11.54 2.43 -35.53
C GLY A 638 -10.12 1.84 -35.51
N MET A 639 -9.58 1.66 -34.31
CA MET A 639 -8.27 1.08 -34.04
C MET A 639 -8.40 -0.39 -33.62
N ARG A 640 -7.48 -1.26 -34.08
CA ARG A 640 -7.24 -2.56 -33.46
C ARG A 640 -5.76 -2.82 -33.31
N CYS A 641 -5.41 -3.64 -32.33
CA CYS A 641 -4.09 -4.20 -32.22
C CYS A 641 -4.15 -5.71 -32.01
N VAL A 642 -3.06 -6.37 -32.37
CA VAL A 642 -2.76 -7.74 -31.99
C VAL A 642 -1.31 -7.83 -31.52
N LYS A 643 -1.06 -8.58 -30.47
CA LYS A 643 0.27 -8.89 -29.95
C LYS A 643 0.44 -10.39 -29.82
N GLN A 644 1.54 -10.93 -30.32
CA GLN A 644 1.94 -12.33 -30.12
C GLN A 644 3.46 -12.42 -29.97
N GLY A 645 3.92 -13.00 -28.86
CA GLY A 645 5.30 -12.87 -28.43
C GLY A 645 5.68 -11.40 -28.21
N ASP A 646 6.84 -11.00 -28.72
CA ASP A 646 7.33 -9.62 -28.64
C ASP A 646 6.76 -8.71 -29.74
N TRP A 647 6.04 -9.26 -30.71
CA TRP A 647 5.56 -8.49 -31.85
C TRP A 647 4.15 -7.96 -31.62
N LYS A 648 3.97 -6.67 -31.89
CA LYS A 648 2.69 -5.96 -31.81
C LYS A 648 2.41 -5.20 -33.09
N LEU A 649 1.20 -5.36 -33.60
CA LEU A 649 0.65 -4.62 -34.73
C LEU A 649 -0.49 -3.74 -34.23
N ILE A 650 -0.53 -2.48 -34.66
CA ILE A 650 -1.68 -1.58 -34.46
C ILE A 650 -2.12 -1.07 -35.84
N LYS A 651 -3.42 -1.14 -36.13
CA LYS A 651 -4.02 -0.59 -37.35
C LYS A 651 -5.05 0.45 -36.99
N TYR A 652 -4.98 1.58 -37.68
CA TYR A 652 -5.90 2.71 -37.58
C TYR A 652 -6.66 2.79 -38.89
N ASP A 653 -7.98 2.77 -38.82
CA ASP A 653 -8.86 3.12 -39.93
C ASP A 653 -9.96 4.00 -39.37
N VAL A 654 -9.68 5.31 -39.42
CA VAL A 654 -10.40 6.32 -38.66
C VAL A 654 -10.73 7.51 -39.54
N LEU A 655 -11.63 8.38 -39.04
CA LEU A 655 -12.15 9.53 -39.76
C LEU A 655 -12.75 9.13 -41.12
N ASP A 656 -13.55 8.06 -41.12
CA ASP A 656 -14.21 7.51 -42.30
C ASP A 656 -13.22 7.16 -43.43
N GLY A 657 -12.09 6.55 -43.05
CA GLY A 657 -11.04 6.12 -43.97
C GLY A 657 -10.06 7.20 -44.41
N LYS A 658 -10.20 8.45 -43.92
CA LYS A 658 -9.25 9.54 -44.21
C LYS A 658 -7.88 9.33 -43.58
N VAL A 659 -7.82 8.60 -42.48
CA VAL A 659 -6.56 8.23 -41.81
C VAL A 659 -6.49 6.72 -41.73
N ARG A 660 -5.53 6.16 -42.49
CA ARG A 660 -5.19 4.73 -42.48
C ARG A 660 -3.71 4.59 -42.17
N GLN A 661 -3.41 4.04 -41.00
CA GLN A 661 -2.05 3.87 -40.52
C GLN A 661 -1.85 2.44 -40.04
N THR A 662 -0.65 1.91 -40.29
CA THR A 662 -0.22 0.62 -39.74
C THR A 662 1.04 0.86 -38.95
N GLN A 663 1.06 0.38 -37.71
CA GLN A 663 2.23 0.41 -36.85
C GLN A 663 2.64 -1.02 -36.50
N LEU A 664 3.93 -1.33 -36.61
CA LEU A 664 4.50 -2.62 -36.25
C LEU A 664 5.70 -2.38 -35.33
N PHE A 665 5.69 -3.04 -34.17
CA PHE A 665 6.75 -2.95 -33.18
C PHE A 665 7.22 -4.34 -32.78
N ASN A 666 8.54 -4.49 -32.62
CA ASN A 666 9.10 -5.52 -31.74
C ASN A 666 9.30 -4.87 -30.36
N LEU A 667 8.52 -5.28 -29.37
CA LEU A 667 8.51 -4.71 -28.03
C LEU A 667 9.74 -5.11 -27.18
N ALA A 668 10.48 -6.15 -27.57
CA ALA A 668 11.76 -6.44 -26.95
C ALA A 668 12.81 -5.37 -27.36
N ASP A 669 12.82 -4.99 -28.64
CA ASP A 669 13.77 -4.01 -29.19
C ASP A 669 13.29 -2.56 -28.96
N ASN A 670 11.98 -2.33 -29.02
CA ASN A 670 11.32 -1.02 -28.89
C ASN A 670 10.21 -1.07 -27.81
N PRO A 671 10.58 -1.22 -26.51
CA PRO A 671 9.61 -1.40 -25.41
C PRO A 671 8.74 -0.18 -25.12
N HIS A 672 9.08 0.98 -25.68
CA HIS A 672 8.33 2.23 -25.53
C HIS A 672 7.53 2.61 -26.78
N GLU A 673 7.54 1.74 -27.80
CA GLU A 673 6.82 1.92 -29.06
C GLU A 673 7.19 3.26 -29.73
N PHE A 674 8.47 3.63 -29.69
CA PHE A 674 8.98 4.84 -30.31
C PHE A 674 8.63 4.90 -31.79
N LEU A 675 8.35 6.11 -32.25
CA LEU A 675 8.08 6.51 -33.63
C LEU A 675 9.23 7.37 -34.16
N THR A 676 9.27 7.61 -35.46
CA THR A 676 10.28 8.48 -36.09
C THR A 676 10.36 9.87 -35.45
N GLU A 677 9.23 10.43 -35.03
CA GLU A 677 9.13 11.73 -34.37
C GLU A 677 9.88 11.79 -33.03
N HIS A 678 10.07 10.65 -32.35
CA HIS A 678 10.83 10.58 -31.11
C HIS A 678 12.34 10.71 -31.32
N HIS A 679 12.82 10.63 -32.57
CA HIS A 679 14.24 10.85 -32.90
C HIS A 679 14.59 12.33 -33.07
N ASP A 680 13.61 13.22 -33.04
CA ASP A 680 13.85 14.66 -33.17
C ASP A 680 14.74 15.17 -32.03
N ALA A 681 15.78 15.93 -32.39
CA ALA A 681 16.77 16.43 -31.43
C ALA A 681 16.16 17.32 -30.34
N SER A 682 15.09 18.07 -30.66
CA SER A 682 14.38 18.90 -29.68
C SER A 682 13.57 18.06 -28.69
N VAL A 683 12.96 16.96 -29.13
CA VAL A 683 12.27 16.01 -28.25
C VAL A 683 13.28 15.30 -27.34
N ASN A 684 14.38 14.81 -27.92
CA ASN A 684 15.45 14.15 -27.17
C ASN A 684 16.05 15.05 -26.07
N ALA A 685 16.20 16.35 -26.36
CA ALA A 685 16.68 17.33 -25.39
C ALA A 685 15.71 17.53 -24.22
N LEU A 686 14.40 17.43 -24.45
CA LEU A 686 13.37 17.55 -23.42
C LEU A 686 13.27 16.31 -22.52
N VAL A 687 13.32 15.10 -23.10
CA VAL A 687 13.13 13.83 -22.36
C VAL A 687 14.43 13.23 -21.83
N GLY A 688 15.59 13.75 -22.26
CA GLY A 688 16.92 13.28 -21.86
C GLY A 688 17.22 11.85 -22.28
N THR A 689 16.55 11.34 -23.31
CA THR A 689 16.68 9.97 -23.84
C THR A 689 16.73 10.03 -25.35
N THR A 690 17.60 9.25 -25.99
CA THR A 690 17.68 9.12 -27.45
C THR A 690 17.39 7.68 -27.83
N PRO A 691 16.31 7.41 -28.60
CA PRO A 691 16.03 6.07 -29.07
C PRO A 691 17.15 5.52 -29.97
N ALA A 692 17.35 4.21 -29.97
CA ALA A 692 18.22 3.56 -30.95
C ALA A 692 17.61 3.68 -32.36
N PRO A 693 18.40 3.80 -33.45
CA PRO A 693 17.90 4.09 -34.80
C PRO A 693 16.76 3.16 -35.28
N GLU A 694 16.80 1.89 -34.87
CA GLU A 694 15.81 0.85 -35.18
C GLU A 694 14.53 0.92 -34.34
N GLN A 695 14.51 1.71 -33.26
CA GLN A 695 13.33 1.93 -32.42
C GLN A 695 12.39 2.94 -33.08
N VAL A 696 11.70 2.47 -34.11
CA VAL A 696 10.68 3.21 -34.88
C VAL A 696 9.50 2.30 -35.21
N ASN A 697 8.50 2.84 -35.90
CA ASN A 697 7.48 2.02 -36.56
C ASN A 697 8.10 1.23 -37.73
N LEU A 698 8.06 -0.10 -37.65
CA LEU A 698 8.65 -1.01 -38.64
C LEU A 698 7.71 -1.41 -39.78
N ALA A 699 6.48 -0.86 -39.81
CA ALA A 699 5.44 -1.34 -40.72
C ALA A 699 5.82 -1.21 -42.21
N ASP A 700 6.55 -0.17 -42.58
CA ASP A 700 6.91 0.10 -43.99
C ASP A 700 8.30 -0.43 -44.38
N ASP A 701 9.05 -1.00 -43.43
CA ASP A 701 10.35 -1.61 -43.70
C ASP A 701 10.16 -2.97 -44.44
N PRO A 702 10.69 -3.11 -45.68
CA PRO A 702 10.58 -4.35 -46.45
C PRO A 702 11.11 -5.59 -45.72
N LYS A 703 12.09 -5.43 -44.82
CA LYS A 703 12.65 -6.52 -44.00
C LYS A 703 11.58 -7.21 -43.15
N TYR A 704 10.59 -6.45 -42.66
CA TYR A 704 9.56 -6.96 -41.76
C TYR A 704 8.23 -7.22 -42.45
N LYS A 705 8.16 -7.13 -43.79
CA LYS A 705 6.93 -7.36 -44.57
C LYS A 705 6.27 -8.70 -44.25
N ALA A 706 7.04 -9.79 -44.16
CA ALA A 706 6.50 -11.11 -43.83
C ALA A 706 5.89 -11.15 -42.42
N GLN A 707 6.55 -10.50 -41.45
CA GLN A 707 6.07 -10.42 -40.08
C GLN A 707 4.81 -9.56 -39.97
N ARG A 708 4.76 -8.43 -40.68
CA ARG A 708 3.56 -7.58 -40.80
C ARG A 708 2.39 -8.38 -41.34
N SER A 709 2.54 -9.03 -42.49
CA SER A 709 1.47 -9.81 -43.11
C SER A 709 0.99 -10.97 -42.22
N ARG A 710 1.90 -11.61 -41.48
CA ARG A 710 1.55 -12.64 -40.49
C ARG A 710 0.64 -12.07 -39.39
N LEU A 711 0.99 -10.92 -38.82
CA LEU A 711 0.16 -10.28 -37.79
C LEU A 711 -1.12 -9.67 -38.33
N GLU A 712 -1.15 -9.17 -39.57
CA GLU A 712 -2.39 -8.69 -40.21
C GLU A 712 -3.40 -9.82 -40.39
N LYS A 713 -2.93 -11.01 -40.78
CA LYS A 713 -3.74 -12.22 -40.85
C LYS A 713 -4.25 -12.62 -39.45
N LEU A 714 -3.35 -12.67 -38.46
CA LEU A 714 -3.71 -12.99 -37.08
C LEU A 714 -4.74 -12.01 -36.50
N LEU A 715 -4.60 -10.71 -36.83
CA LEU A 715 -5.54 -9.69 -36.41
C LEU A 715 -6.95 -9.96 -36.97
N LEU A 716 -7.06 -10.31 -38.25
CA LEU A 716 -8.35 -10.67 -38.85
C LEU A 716 -8.94 -11.95 -38.24
N GLU A 717 -8.10 -12.95 -37.95
CA GLU A 717 -8.53 -14.19 -37.27
C GLU A 717 -9.10 -13.89 -35.89
N GLU A 718 -8.43 -13.07 -35.08
CA GLU A 718 -8.90 -12.67 -33.75
C GLU A 718 -10.16 -11.80 -33.82
N MET A 719 -10.25 -10.87 -34.78
CA MET A 719 -11.46 -10.08 -35.02
C MET A 719 -12.67 -10.97 -35.33
N ARG A 720 -12.49 -12.02 -36.13
CA ARG A 720 -13.56 -12.99 -36.43
C ARG A 720 -13.89 -13.86 -35.23
N ARG A 721 -12.87 -14.36 -34.51
CA ARG A 721 -13.03 -15.23 -33.34
C ARG A 721 -13.78 -14.54 -32.19
N LEU A 722 -13.64 -13.22 -32.08
CA LEU A 722 -14.21 -12.39 -31.02
C LEU A 722 -15.46 -11.62 -31.46
N ASP A 723 -16.05 -11.97 -32.60
CA ASP A 723 -17.26 -11.33 -33.11
C ASP A 723 -17.14 -9.79 -33.28
N ASP A 724 -15.96 -9.29 -33.66
CA ASP A 724 -15.77 -7.88 -34.04
C ASP A 724 -16.65 -7.58 -35.27
N PRO A 725 -17.63 -6.66 -35.14
CA PRO A 725 -18.62 -6.40 -36.18
C PRO A 725 -18.07 -5.54 -37.32
N TYR A 726 -16.83 -5.09 -37.24
CA TYR A 726 -16.23 -4.19 -38.22
C TYR A 726 -15.04 -4.85 -38.93
N ARG A 727 -14.71 -4.33 -40.12
CA ARG A 727 -13.54 -4.73 -40.91
C ARG A 727 -12.70 -3.51 -41.22
N LEU A 728 -11.38 -3.68 -41.23
CA LEU A 728 -10.42 -2.67 -41.69
C LEU A 728 -10.39 -2.65 -43.22
N TRP A 729 -9.95 -1.52 -43.79
CA TRP A 729 -9.94 -1.25 -45.23
C TRP A 729 -9.32 -2.31 -46.15
N ASP A 730 -8.40 -3.12 -45.64
CA ASP A 730 -7.67 -4.13 -46.42
C ASP A 730 -8.04 -5.57 -46.03
N GLN A 731 -9.14 -5.73 -45.29
CA GLN A 731 -9.68 -7.03 -44.92
C GLN A 731 -10.86 -7.40 -45.82
N PRO A 732 -11.03 -8.70 -46.15
CA PRO A 732 -12.26 -9.16 -46.78
C PRO A 732 -13.44 -8.93 -45.84
N GLN A 733 -14.60 -8.62 -46.42
CA GLN A 733 -15.86 -8.46 -45.69
C GLN A 733 -16.18 -9.73 -44.89
#